data_AF-A0A0D0EAJ5-F1
#
_entry.id   AF-A0A0D0EAJ5-F1
#
_cell.length_a   1.000
_cell.length_b   1.000
_cell.length_c   1.000
_cell.angle_alpha   90.00
_cell.angle_beta   90.00
_cell.angle_gamma   90.00
#
_symmetry.space_group_name_H-M   'P 1'
#
loop_
_entity.id
_entity.type
_entity.pdbx_description
1 polymer ?
#
loop_
_entity_poly.entity_id
_entity_poly.type
_entity_poly.pdbx_seq_one_letter_code
_entity_poly.pdbx_strand_id
1 'polypeptide(L)'
;MQDGRAPRIRNRAPAAVQITAEQLLREARQRQESTFRAPKQRVEDFEELHEYRGRKRKEFEERIRRTRGSIKEWTQYANWEASQNEFDRSRSVFERALDVDPRGVQLWLSYTEMELKSRNVQHARNLFDRAVTLLPRVDQLWYKYVYLEELLQNVPGARQVFERWMQWEPDDKAWQAYIKMEERYNELDRASVVYERWIAVRPEPRVWVKWARFEEERAKLDKAREVFQTALQFFGDEEEQIEKAQAVFNAFAKMEIRLKEYERARVIYKFALERLPRSKSATLYAAYTKFEKQHGTRSILESTVLGKRRIQYEDEVAHDARNYDVWFDYIRLEEGAFRTLREEGGTKEEEDAAVGRVREVYERAVAHVPPGQEKRHWRRYIFLWLDYALFEEIETKDYGRARQVYRTALSLLPHKQFTFAKLWVMAARFEIRQLDLPSARKILGNGIGMCPKEALFKGYIQLEMDLREFDRVRALYEKYLEYDPTNSPAWIKYAEIETALEDFARAEAIFELGVSQPSLTMPEILWKAYIDFEVDEQGDREKARSLYERLISLSGHHKVWISYAEFEGSSMPLPKAMREEDEESEDAEPRMVAGDPILARQVFERGYKDLKSKGLKAERVALLEAWKAYEETNGSEADVAKVQSMMPIVGRKQHVDKETGQVVEDWELVFADDEREVNPASFKFLQMAHAWKTAHAKKTGGTTILSGFTAATLESTGAPAPSSLRSVDVRMEAESDHGSGSDVASSEGE
;
A
#
# COMPACT_ATOMS: atom_id res chain seq x y z
N MET A 1 43.37 79.09 27.98
CA MET A 1 42.37 80.10 27.59
C MET A 1 41.02 79.44 27.63
N GLN A 2 40.13 79.97 28.45
CA GLN A 2 38.73 79.58 28.52
C GLN A 2 38.06 79.95 27.19
N ASP A 3 37.85 78.96 26.32
CA ASP A 3 36.87 79.15 25.26
C ASP A 3 35.48 78.99 25.87
N GLY A 4 34.96 80.14 26.30
CA GLY A 4 33.59 80.38 26.69
C GLY A 4 32.62 80.07 25.55
N ARG A 5 32.40 78.79 25.27
CA ARG A 5 31.25 78.34 24.52
C ARG A 5 30.14 78.05 25.51
N ALA A 6 29.03 78.80 25.38
CA ALA A 6 27.76 78.53 26.05
C ALA A 6 27.47 77.02 26.08
N PRO A 7 26.83 76.47 27.14
CA PRO A 7 26.55 75.05 27.21
C PRO A 7 25.87 74.62 25.92
N ARG A 8 26.59 73.86 25.08
CA ARG A 8 26.06 73.34 23.82
C ARG A 8 24.81 72.56 24.18
N ILE A 9 23.64 73.09 23.85
CA ILE A 9 22.36 72.39 24.02
C ILE A 9 22.49 71.13 23.18
N ARG A 10 22.79 70.00 23.84
CA ARG A 10 22.93 68.72 23.15
C ARG A 10 21.53 68.32 22.74
N ASN A 11 21.26 68.32 21.44
CA ASN A 11 20.04 67.76 20.93
C ASN A 11 20.02 66.27 21.31
N ARG A 12 19.11 65.89 22.22
CA ARG A 12 18.89 64.49 22.63
C ARG A 12 17.90 63.77 21.72
N ALA A 13 17.50 64.40 20.61
CA ALA A 13 16.76 63.71 19.57
C ALA A 13 17.55 62.47 19.12
N PRO A 14 16.86 61.35 18.82
CA PRO A 14 17.51 60.18 18.29
C PRO A 14 18.29 60.55 17.01
N ALA A 15 19.57 60.19 16.96
CA ALA A 15 20.38 60.41 15.77
C ALA A 15 19.77 59.64 14.59
N ALA A 16 19.68 60.29 13.44
CA ALA A 16 19.10 59.69 12.22
C ALA A 16 19.86 58.44 11.76
N VAL A 17 21.16 58.35 12.08
CA VAL A 17 22.00 57.18 11.84
C VAL A 17 22.55 56.71 13.19
N GLN A 18 22.23 55.47 13.55
CA GLN A 18 22.82 54.81 14.71
C GLN A 18 24.17 54.22 14.31
N ILE A 19 25.23 54.56 15.04
CA ILE A 19 26.56 54.01 14.77
C ILE A 19 26.51 52.50 15.02
N THR A 20 26.75 51.71 13.97
CA THR A 20 26.77 50.25 14.05
C THR A 20 28.19 49.73 14.27
N ALA A 21 28.32 48.49 14.78
CA ALA A 21 29.62 47.84 14.93
C ALA A 21 30.38 47.72 13.59
N GLU A 22 29.65 47.53 12.48
CA GLU A 22 30.22 47.52 11.13
C GLU A 22 30.91 48.85 10.80
N GLN A 23 30.29 49.98 11.13
CA GLN A 23 30.84 51.30 10.88
C GLN A 23 32.15 51.52 11.65
N LEU A 24 32.22 51.07 12.91
CA LEU A 24 33.43 51.13 13.71
C LEU A 24 34.56 50.26 13.14
N LEU A 25 34.27 49.04 12.68
CA LEU A 25 35.27 48.15 12.06
C LEU A 25 35.76 48.69 10.70
N ARG A 26 34.85 49.27 9.91
CA ARG A 26 35.19 49.91 8.63
C ARG A 26 36.09 51.12 8.85
N GLU A 27 35.74 51.98 9.81
CA GLU A 27 36.56 53.13 10.17
C GLU A 27 37.91 52.71 10.77
N ALA A 28 37.95 51.66 11.60
CA ALA A 28 39.21 51.14 12.15
C ALA A 28 40.14 50.62 11.05
N ARG A 29 39.60 49.88 10.06
CA ARG A 29 40.37 49.41 8.90
C ARG A 29 40.83 50.56 8.00
N GLN A 30 40.02 51.61 7.84
CA GLN A 30 40.39 52.81 7.06
C GLN A 30 41.45 53.66 7.77
N ARG A 31 41.43 53.71 9.10
CA ARG A 31 42.45 54.38 9.92
C ARG A 31 43.69 53.53 10.17
N GLN A 32 43.68 52.24 9.81
CA GLN A 32 44.86 51.40 9.89
C GLN A 32 45.91 51.96 8.93
N GLU A 33 46.98 52.54 9.48
CA GLU A 33 48.11 53.03 8.71
C GLU A 33 48.59 51.92 7.76
N SER A 34 48.82 52.26 6.49
CA SER A 34 49.34 51.29 5.54
C SER A 34 50.67 50.75 6.07
N THR A 35 50.84 49.43 6.12
CA THR A 35 52.10 48.82 6.51
C THR A 35 53.24 49.45 5.71
N PHE A 36 54.25 49.94 6.43
CA PHE A 36 55.41 50.60 5.85
C PHE A 36 56.02 49.73 4.74
N ARG A 37 56.07 50.27 3.51
CA ARG A 37 56.74 49.63 2.37
C ARG A 37 58.08 50.31 2.16
N ALA A 38 59.17 49.55 2.25
CA ALA A 38 60.50 50.06 1.97
C ALA A 38 60.57 50.66 0.54
N PRO A 39 61.34 51.74 0.33
CA PRO A 39 61.50 52.35 -0.99
C PRO A 39 62.14 51.37 -1.98
N LYS A 40 61.75 51.43 -3.25
CA LYS A 40 62.32 50.60 -4.32
C LYS A 40 63.74 51.10 -4.63
N GLN A 41 64.76 50.40 -4.13
CA GLN A 41 66.16 50.62 -4.49
C GLN A 41 66.50 49.85 -5.78
N ARG A 42 67.16 50.51 -6.74
CA ARG A 42 67.77 49.84 -7.90
C ARG A 42 69.18 49.43 -7.51
N VAL A 43 69.60 48.24 -7.94
CA VAL A 43 70.95 47.70 -7.72
C VAL A 43 71.74 47.96 -8.99
N GLU A 44 72.78 48.79 -8.92
CA GLU A 44 73.54 49.23 -10.10
C GLU A 44 74.83 48.43 -10.27
N ASP A 45 75.54 48.15 -9.18
CA ASP A 45 76.86 47.51 -9.20
C ASP A 45 76.89 46.10 -8.58
N PHE A 46 77.94 45.33 -8.93
CA PHE A 46 78.18 44.01 -8.32
C PHE A 46 78.41 44.09 -6.80
N GLU A 47 79.02 45.16 -6.30
CA GLU A 47 79.23 45.37 -4.86
C GLU A 47 77.90 45.57 -4.11
N GLU A 48 77.00 46.41 -4.65
CA GLU A 48 75.65 46.60 -4.10
C GLU A 48 74.82 45.31 -4.17
N LEU A 49 74.99 44.53 -5.24
CA LEU A 49 74.36 43.22 -5.37
C LEU A 49 74.89 42.24 -4.31
N HIS A 50 76.19 42.26 -4.03
CA HIS A 50 76.81 41.45 -2.97
C HIS A 50 76.32 41.86 -1.59
N GLU A 51 76.19 43.16 -1.30
CA GLU A 51 75.66 43.65 -0.03
C GLU A 51 74.17 43.29 0.13
N TYR A 52 73.37 43.47 -0.92
CA TYR A 52 71.97 43.04 -0.94
C TYR A 52 71.85 41.53 -0.68
N ARG A 53 72.66 40.72 -1.37
CA ARG A 53 72.70 39.27 -1.15
C ARG A 53 73.13 38.93 0.28
N GLY A 54 74.13 39.61 0.82
CA GLY A 54 74.61 39.43 2.19
C GLY A 54 73.53 39.72 3.23
N ARG A 55 72.82 40.84 3.11
CA ARG A 55 71.70 41.21 3.99
C ARG A 55 70.58 40.18 3.93
N LYS A 56 70.18 39.77 2.72
CA LYS A 56 69.11 38.78 2.52
C LYS A 56 69.49 37.40 3.04
N ARG A 57 70.72 36.94 2.83
CA ARG A 57 71.23 35.69 3.41
C ARG A 57 71.21 35.71 4.92
N LYS A 58 71.68 36.80 5.54
CA LYS A 58 71.64 36.95 6.99
C LYS A 58 70.20 36.89 7.52
N GLU A 59 69.27 37.56 6.84
CA GLU A 59 67.83 37.51 7.17
C GLU A 59 67.28 36.07 7.11
N PHE A 60 67.54 35.34 6.03
CA PHE A 60 67.09 33.95 5.88
C PHE A 60 67.78 33.00 6.86
N GLU A 61 69.08 33.11 7.08
CA GLU A 61 69.82 32.30 8.05
C GLU A 61 69.36 32.57 9.48
N GLU A 62 69.05 33.82 9.84
CA GLU A 62 68.46 34.13 11.14
C GLU A 62 67.06 33.54 11.28
N ARG A 63 66.23 33.59 10.24
CA ARG A 63 64.91 32.94 10.24
C ARG A 63 65.01 31.43 10.40
N ILE A 64 65.92 30.80 9.67
CA ILE A 64 66.19 29.37 9.75
C ILE A 64 66.73 28.98 11.13
N ARG A 65 67.63 29.79 11.73
CA ARG A 65 68.11 29.56 13.09
C ARG A 65 66.99 29.65 14.13
N ARG A 66 66.08 30.61 13.98
CA ARG A 66 64.91 30.77 14.87
C ARG A 66 63.88 29.66 14.68
N THR A 67 63.67 29.22 13.44
CA THR A 67 62.60 28.30 13.04
C THR A 67 63.15 27.13 12.23
N ARG A 68 64.05 26.35 12.83
CA ARG A 68 64.79 25.28 12.14
C ARG A 68 63.91 24.22 11.48
N GLY A 69 62.74 23.91 12.05
CA GLY A 69 61.80 22.91 11.52
C GLY A 69 60.86 23.40 10.42
N SER A 70 60.82 24.71 10.10
CA SER A 70 59.89 25.21 9.08
C SER A 70 60.44 25.02 7.66
N ILE A 71 59.94 24.01 6.95
CA ILE A 71 60.27 23.72 5.55
C ILE A 71 60.01 24.93 4.63
N LYS A 72 59.01 25.77 4.95
CA LYS A 72 58.68 26.97 4.16
C LYS A 72 59.83 27.97 4.11
N GLU A 73 60.52 28.18 5.23
CA GLU A 73 61.65 29.13 5.29
C GLU A 73 62.85 28.59 4.49
N TRP A 74 63.13 27.29 4.61
CA TRP A 74 64.16 26.61 3.83
C TRP A 74 63.90 26.68 2.31
N THR A 75 62.68 26.36 1.89
CA THR A 75 62.29 26.40 0.47
C THR A 75 62.26 27.82 -0.08
N GLN A 76 61.84 28.83 0.69
CA GLN A 76 61.94 30.24 0.27
C GLN A 76 63.39 30.68 0.11
N TYR A 77 64.27 30.32 1.05
CA TYR A 77 65.68 30.68 0.97
C TYR A 77 66.35 30.05 -0.25
N ALA A 78 66.14 28.75 -0.47
CA ALA A 78 66.72 28.03 -1.60
C ALA A 78 66.17 28.52 -2.96
N ASN A 79 64.87 28.80 -3.06
CA ASN A 79 64.29 29.41 -4.27
C ASN A 79 64.81 30.83 -4.52
N TRP A 80 65.09 31.60 -3.46
CA TRP A 80 65.70 32.91 -3.60
C TRP A 80 67.14 32.81 -4.13
N GLU A 81 67.99 31.91 -3.61
CA GLU A 81 69.33 31.68 -4.18
C GLU A 81 69.26 31.18 -5.63
N ALA A 82 68.28 30.33 -5.96
CA ALA A 82 68.03 29.91 -7.34
C ALA A 82 67.64 31.08 -8.25
N SER A 83 66.84 32.05 -7.76
CA SER A 83 66.51 33.27 -8.51
C SER A 83 67.73 34.18 -8.78
N GLN A 84 68.79 34.03 -7.98
CA GLN A 84 70.06 34.75 -8.15
C GLN A 84 71.04 34.02 -9.08
N ASN A 85 70.63 32.89 -9.67
CA ASN A 85 71.47 31.95 -10.43
C ASN A 85 72.62 31.34 -9.62
N GLU A 86 72.57 31.37 -8.29
CA GLU A 86 73.56 30.70 -7.42
C GLU A 86 73.08 29.28 -7.06
N PHE A 87 73.09 28.39 -8.05
CA PHE A 87 72.55 27.02 -7.90
C PHE A 87 73.35 26.17 -6.90
N ASP A 88 74.67 26.32 -6.82
CA ASP A 88 75.49 25.54 -5.88
C ASP A 88 75.16 25.85 -4.41
N ARG A 89 74.85 27.12 -4.11
CA ARG A 89 74.37 27.51 -2.78
C ARG A 89 72.95 27.02 -2.55
N SER A 90 72.08 27.13 -3.54
CA SER A 90 70.72 26.56 -3.46
C SER A 90 70.75 25.06 -3.13
N ARG A 91 71.61 24.27 -3.79
CA ARG A 91 71.86 22.85 -3.46
C ARG A 91 72.30 22.66 -2.02
N SER A 92 73.28 23.44 -1.56
CA SER A 92 73.74 23.36 -0.17
C SER A 92 72.62 23.65 0.84
N VAL A 93 71.74 24.63 0.55
CA VAL A 93 70.58 24.95 1.39
C VAL A 93 69.57 23.81 1.38
N PHE A 94 69.29 23.22 0.22
CA PHE A 94 68.39 22.07 0.11
C PHE A 94 68.93 20.81 0.81
N GLU A 95 70.22 20.49 0.66
CA GLU A 95 70.84 19.36 1.36
C GLU A 95 70.83 19.58 2.88
N ARG A 96 71.14 20.80 3.35
CA ARG A 96 70.99 21.16 4.78
C ARG A 96 69.55 21.04 5.27
N ALA A 97 68.57 21.37 4.43
CA ALA A 97 67.17 21.22 4.76
C ALA A 97 66.77 19.73 4.82
N LEU A 98 67.30 18.90 3.92
CA LEU A 98 67.10 17.46 3.92
C LEU A 98 67.75 16.77 5.13
N ASP A 99 68.89 17.28 5.62
CA ASP A 99 69.49 16.80 6.88
C ASP A 99 68.58 17.06 8.09
N VAL A 100 67.77 18.13 8.04
CA VAL A 100 66.82 18.47 9.11
C VAL A 100 65.54 17.64 9.02
N ASP A 101 64.95 17.54 7.83
CA ASP A 101 63.78 16.70 7.57
C ASP A 101 63.92 15.91 6.27
N PRO A 102 64.47 14.68 6.36
CA PRO A 102 64.59 13.79 5.19
C PRO A 102 63.25 13.29 4.67
N ARG A 103 62.15 13.38 5.45
CA ARG A 103 60.83 12.83 5.10
C ARG A 103 59.92 13.84 4.41
N GLY A 104 60.32 15.12 4.35
CA GLY A 104 59.55 16.18 3.72
C GLY A 104 59.40 15.99 2.20
N VAL A 105 58.29 15.41 1.74
CA VAL A 105 58.02 15.19 0.31
C VAL A 105 58.07 16.50 -0.49
N GLN A 106 57.49 17.57 0.05
CA GLN A 106 57.50 18.89 -0.60
C GLN A 106 58.92 19.44 -0.78
N LEU A 107 59.84 19.10 0.12
CA LEU A 107 61.23 19.52 0.04
C LEU A 107 61.93 18.83 -1.13
N TRP A 108 61.81 17.51 -1.24
CA TRP A 108 62.31 16.73 -2.38
C TRP A 108 61.74 17.22 -3.72
N LEU A 109 60.44 17.51 -3.77
CA LEU A 109 59.80 18.06 -4.97
C LEU A 109 60.33 19.45 -5.32
N SER A 110 60.45 20.35 -4.35
CA SER A 110 60.98 21.70 -4.62
C SER A 110 62.45 21.68 -5.06
N TYR A 111 63.25 20.77 -4.51
CA TYR A 111 64.66 20.62 -4.87
C TYR A 111 64.81 20.03 -6.28
N THR A 112 64.05 18.97 -6.61
CA THR A 112 64.02 18.40 -7.97
C THR A 112 63.50 19.40 -9.00
N GLU A 113 62.43 20.15 -8.70
CA GLU A 113 61.92 21.21 -9.56
C GLU A 113 62.95 22.32 -9.81
N MET A 114 63.77 22.66 -8.81
CA MET A 114 64.86 23.63 -8.96
C MET A 114 65.94 23.09 -9.92
N GLU A 115 66.38 21.84 -9.75
CA GLU A 115 67.37 21.23 -10.65
C GLU A 115 66.84 21.12 -12.08
N LEU A 116 65.55 20.79 -12.26
CA LEU A 116 64.89 20.77 -13.57
C LEU A 116 64.82 22.16 -14.21
N LYS A 117 64.53 23.22 -13.44
CA LYS A 117 64.58 24.61 -13.92
C LYS A 117 66.01 25.00 -14.35
N SER A 118 67.03 24.51 -13.63
CA SER A 118 68.44 24.73 -13.98
C SER A 118 68.91 23.89 -15.17
N ARG A 119 68.05 23.03 -15.75
CA ARG A 119 68.34 22.08 -16.83
C ARG A 119 69.37 20.99 -16.49
N ASN A 120 69.65 20.78 -15.21
CA ASN A 120 70.57 19.74 -14.74
C ASN A 120 69.83 18.40 -14.56
N VAL A 121 69.51 17.74 -15.67
CA VAL A 121 68.71 16.51 -15.70
C VAL A 121 69.37 15.36 -14.92
N GLN A 122 70.69 15.20 -15.01
CA GLN A 122 71.37 14.10 -14.32
C GLN A 122 71.33 14.27 -12.78
N HIS A 123 71.44 15.50 -12.29
CA HIS A 123 71.30 15.77 -10.86
C HIS A 123 69.86 15.52 -10.40
N ALA A 124 68.86 15.93 -11.20
CA ALA A 124 67.46 15.61 -10.92
C ALA A 124 67.20 14.09 -10.87
N ARG A 125 67.80 13.29 -11.76
CA ARG A 125 67.71 11.81 -11.72
C ARG A 125 68.29 11.23 -10.44
N ASN A 126 69.53 11.62 -10.11
CA ASN A 126 70.19 11.15 -8.89
C ASN A 126 69.38 11.54 -7.65
N LEU A 127 68.74 12.71 -7.67
CA LEU A 127 67.90 13.19 -6.59
C LEU A 127 66.59 12.41 -6.48
N PHE A 128 65.90 12.13 -7.60
CA PHE A 128 64.72 11.26 -7.60
C PHE A 128 65.07 9.83 -7.17
N ASP A 129 66.21 9.28 -7.60
CA ASP A 129 66.66 7.95 -7.18
C ASP A 129 66.93 7.89 -5.67
N ARG A 130 67.60 8.92 -5.10
CA ARG A 130 67.73 9.09 -3.64
C ARG A 130 66.37 9.24 -2.95
N ALA A 131 65.47 10.06 -3.50
CA ALA A 131 64.17 10.31 -2.89
C ALA A 131 63.33 9.03 -2.82
N VAL A 132 63.33 8.26 -3.90
CA VAL A 132 62.60 7.00 -4.04
C VAL A 132 63.19 5.88 -3.17
N THR A 133 64.52 5.83 -3.02
CA THR A 133 65.17 4.85 -2.13
C THR A 133 64.93 5.16 -0.65
N LEU A 134 64.87 6.43 -0.28
CA LEU A 134 64.58 6.85 1.11
C LEU A 134 63.08 6.81 1.45
N LEU A 135 62.21 7.13 0.49
CA LEU A 135 60.75 7.24 0.67
C LEU A 135 59.98 6.38 -0.35
N PRO A 136 60.15 5.04 -0.33
CA PRO A 136 59.57 4.16 -1.35
C PRO A 136 58.03 4.09 -1.30
N ARG A 137 57.39 4.46 -0.18
CA ARG A 137 55.92 4.44 -0.03
C ARG A 137 55.23 5.69 -0.54
N VAL A 138 55.97 6.71 -0.98
CA VAL A 138 55.38 7.98 -1.44
C VAL A 138 55.21 7.94 -2.96
N ASP A 139 54.00 7.59 -3.40
CA ASP A 139 53.67 7.44 -4.83
C ASP A 139 53.94 8.70 -5.65
N GLN A 140 53.76 9.89 -5.04
CA GLN A 140 53.98 11.17 -5.73
C GLN A 140 55.41 11.30 -6.28
N LEU A 141 56.42 10.79 -5.57
CA LEU A 141 57.82 10.84 -6.00
C LEU A 141 58.05 9.90 -7.20
N TRP A 142 57.50 8.70 -7.15
CA TRP A 142 57.54 7.74 -8.25
C TRP A 142 56.86 8.29 -9.51
N TYR A 143 55.67 8.86 -9.39
CA TYR A 143 54.97 9.49 -10.51
C TYR A 143 55.80 10.60 -11.16
N LYS A 144 56.41 11.47 -10.36
CA LYS A 144 57.25 12.57 -10.87
C LYS A 144 58.53 12.05 -11.51
N TYR A 145 59.12 10.98 -10.98
CA TYR A 145 60.32 10.38 -11.55
C TYR A 145 60.02 9.69 -12.89
N VAL A 146 58.95 8.89 -12.96
CA VAL A 146 58.47 8.30 -14.21
C VAL A 146 58.14 9.38 -15.23
N TYR A 147 57.40 10.42 -14.83
CA TYR A 147 57.02 11.52 -15.71
C TYR A 147 58.25 12.25 -16.27
N LEU A 148 59.30 12.41 -15.46
CA LEU A 148 60.57 12.96 -15.93
C LEU A 148 61.20 12.08 -17.02
N GLU A 149 61.31 10.77 -16.80
CA GLU A 149 61.89 9.86 -17.80
C GLU A 149 61.03 9.77 -19.07
N GLU A 150 59.70 9.84 -18.93
CA GLU A 150 58.76 9.89 -20.06
C GLU A 150 58.92 11.19 -20.88
N LEU A 151 59.07 12.33 -20.20
CA LEU A 151 59.33 13.63 -20.85
C LEU A 151 60.65 13.62 -21.64
N LEU A 152 61.65 12.88 -21.14
CA LEU A 152 62.95 12.69 -21.79
C LEU A 152 62.91 11.59 -22.87
N GLN A 153 61.73 11.00 -23.13
CA GLN A 153 61.51 9.88 -24.06
C GLN A 153 62.37 8.64 -23.77
N ASN A 154 62.85 8.49 -22.54
CA ASN A 154 63.62 7.33 -22.10
C ASN A 154 62.68 6.22 -21.61
N VAL A 155 61.98 5.57 -22.56
CA VAL A 155 61.01 4.51 -22.28
C VAL A 155 61.62 3.34 -21.50
N PRO A 156 62.83 2.82 -21.83
CA PRO A 156 63.46 1.76 -21.03
C PRO A 156 63.77 2.18 -19.60
N GLY A 157 64.21 3.43 -19.38
CA GLY A 157 64.44 3.98 -18.05
C GLY A 157 63.14 4.09 -17.23
N ALA A 158 62.08 4.64 -17.84
CA ALA A 158 60.77 4.72 -17.19
C ALA A 158 60.24 3.33 -16.79
N ARG A 159 60.42 2.31 -17.64
CA ARG A 159 60.08 0.91 -17.31
C ARG A 159 60.89 0.38 -16.14
N GLN A 160 62.20 0.63 -16.09
CA GLN A 160 63.03 0.20 -14.98
C GLN A 160 62.58 0.85 -13.65
N VAL A 161 62.17 2.12 -13.69
CA VAL A 161 61.58 2.80 -12.53
C VAL A 161 60.27 2.15 -12.12
N PHE A 162 59.37 1.85 -13.07
CA PHE A 162 58.14 1.13 -12.77
C PHE A 162 58.39 -0.27 -12.20
N GLU A 163 59.31 -1.05 -12.76
CA GLU A 163 59.66 -2.38 -12.25
C GLU A 163 60.19 -2.32 -10.82
N ARG A 164 61.05 -1.34 -10.51
CA ARG A 164 61.49 -1.07 -9.14
C ARG A 164 60.34 -0.65 -8.23
N TRP A 165 59.38 0.11 -8.75
CA TRP A 165 58.21 0.51 -7.98
C TRP A 165 57.31 -0.69 -7.67
N MET A 166 57.08 -1.57 -8.64
CA MET A 166 56.24 -2.76 -8.48
C MET A 166 56.82 -3.79 -7.50
N GLN A 167 58.14 -3.79 -7.27
CA GLN A 167 58.76 -4.59 -6.20
C GLN A 167 58.28 -4.21 -4.80
N TRP A 168 57.78 -2.99 -4.60
CA TRP A 168 57.24 -2.52 -3.33
C TRP A 168 55.73 -2.76 -3.16
N GLU A 169 55.09 -3.42 -4.14
CA GLU A 169 53.65 -3.72 -4.14
C GLU A 169 52.77 -2.47 -3.86
N PRO A 170 52.85 -1.44 -4.72
CA PRO A 170 52.17 -0.16 -4.52
C PRO A 170 50.65 -0.26 -4.76
N ASP A 171 49.94 0.84 -4.46
CA ASP A 171 48.48 0.93 -4.60
C ASP A 171 48.00 0.70 -6.06
N ASP A 172 46.72 0.38 -6.23
CA ASP A 172 46.08 0.06 -7.52
C ASP A 172 46.31 1.12 -8.61
N LYS A 173 46.47 2.38 -8.20
CA LYS A 173 46.71 3.50 -9.11
C LYS A 173 48.10 3.44 -9.75
N ALA A 174 49.09 2.86 -9.06
CA ALA A 174 50.43 2.70 -9.59
C ALA A 174 50.46 1.67 -10.72
N TRP A 175 49.83 0.51 -10.51
CA TRP A 175 49.66 -0.53 -11.53
C TRP A 175 48.91 -0.01 -12.76
N GLN A 176 47.80 0.72 -12.55
CA GLN A 176 47.06 1.36 -13.65
C GLN A 176 47.90 2.38 -14.42
N ALA A 177 48.75 3.15 -13.74
CA ALA A 177 49.61 4.11 -14.41
C ALA A 177 50.69 3.41 -15.26
N TYR A 178 51.20 2.27 -14.80
CA TYR A 178 52.14 1.47 -15.58
C TYR A 178 51.47 0.87 -16.82
N ILE A 179 50.29 0.28 -16.66
CA ILE A 179 49.48 -0.25 -17.77
C ILE A 179 49.17 0.85 -18.78
N LYS A 180 48.70 2.02 -18.34
CA LYS A 180 48.42 3.17 -19.21
C LYS A 180 49.67 3.66 -19.95
N MET A 181 50.86 3.51 -19.36
CA MET A 181 52.11 3.85 -20.04
C MET A 181 52.39 2.86 -21.17
N GLU A 182 52.30 1.56 -20.92
CA GLU A 182 52.48 0.54 -21.97
C GLU A 182 51.38 0.62 -23.05
N GLU A 183 50.14 0.98 -22.69
CA GLU A 183 49.06 1.30 -23.65
C GLU A 183 49.42 2.48 -24.55
N ARG A 184 49.98 3.57 -24.00
CA ARG A 184 50.43 4.74 -24.79
C ARG A 184 51.49 4.37 -25.82
N TYR A 185 52.36 3.41 -25.50
CA TYR A 185 53.41 2.93 -26.39
C TYR A 185 53.00 1.71 -27.25
N ASN A 186 51.73 1.29 -27.18
CA ASN A 186 51.18 0.15 -27.91
C ASN A 186 51.87 -1.20 -27.63
N GLU A 187 52.49 -1.35 -26.46
CA GLU A 187 53.17 -2.57 -26.02
C GLU A 187 52.20 -3.46 -25.26
N LEU A 188 51.24 -3.97 -26.02
CA LEU A 188 50.06 -4.61 -25.46
C LEU A 188 50.41 -5.92 -24.71
N ASP A 189 51.26 -6.77 -25.27
CA ASP A 189 51.58 -8.05 -24.63
C ASP A 189 52.29 -7.88 -23.27
N ARG A 190 53.03 -6.78 -23.08
CA ARG A 190 53.63 -6.45 -21.78
C ARG A 190 52.59 -6.02 -20.77
N ALA A 191 51.65 -5.17 -21.20
CA ALA A 191 50.56 -4.74 -20.31
C ALA A 191 49.71 -5.93 -19.82
N SER A 192 49.52 -7.00 -20.62
CA SER A 192 48.86 -8.22 -20.11
C SER A 192 49.67 -8.93 -19.02
N VAL A 193 51.00 -9.01 -19.17
CA VAL A 193 51.87 -9.56 -18.11
C VAL A 193 51.82 -8.69 -16.85
N VAL A 194 51.69 -7.37 -17.00
CA VAL A 194 51.51 -6.47 -15.85
C VAL A 194 50.17 -6.71 -15.15
N TYR A 195 49.09 -6.97 -15.89
CA TYR A 195 47.80 -7.38 -15.30
C TYR A 195 47.90 -8.71 -14.56
N GLU A 196 48.57 -9.72 -15.13
CA GLU A 196 48.80 -11.01 -14.46
C GLU A 196 49.55 -10.83 -13.14
N ARG A 197 50.61 -10.02 -13.13
CA ARG A 197 51.37 -9.69 -11.91
C ARG A 197 50.54 -8.89 -10.91
N TRP A 198 49.74 -7.93 -11.38
CA TRP A 198 48.87 -7.15 -10.51
C TRP A 198 47.85 -8.04 -9.78
N ILE A 199 47.27 -9.01 -10.48
CA ILE A 199 46.36 -10.00 -9.90
C ILE A 199 47.06 -10.90 -8.89
N ALA A 200 48.28 -11.36 -9.19
CA ALA A 200 49.05 -12.18 -8.28
C ALA A 200 49.34 -11.48 -6.93
N VAL A 201 49.55 -10.16 -6.95
CA VAL A 201 49.78 -9.35 -5.74
C VAL A 201 48.47 -8.98 -5.05
N ARG A 202 47.44 -8.57 -5.82
CA ARG A 202 46.14 -8.13 -5.32
C ARG A 202 45.01 -8.84 -6.08
N PRO A 203 44.55 -10.01 -5.59
CA PRO A 203 43.41 -10.70 -6.17
C PRO A 203 42.06 -10.02 -5.86
N GLU A 204 41.83 -8.83 -6.41
CA GLU A 204 40.55 -8.13 -6.31
C GLU A 204 39.68 -8.36 -7.56
N PRO A 205 38.37 -8.65 -7.42
CA PRO A 205 37.46 -8.82 -8.56
C PRO A 205 37.45 -7.67 -9.55
N ARG A 206 37.63 -6.45 -9.04
CA ARG A 206 37.65 -5.25 -9.87
C ARG A 206 38.83 -5.26 -10.84
N VAL A 207 39.97 -5.84 -10.43
CA VAL A 207 41.16 -5.97 -11.26
C VAL A 207 40.94 -7.00 -12.36
N TRP A 208 40.35 -8.16 -12.03
CA TRP A 208 39.96 -9.17 -13.01
C TRP A 208 39.01 -8.62 -14.07
N VAL A 209 37.99 -7.85 -13.67
CA VAL A 209 37.04 -7.22 -14.61
C VAL A 209 37.74 -6.19 -15.50
N LYS A 210 38.71 -5.43 -14.97
CA LYS A 210 39.49 -4.47 -15.78
C LYS A 210 40.38 -5.19 -16.78
N TRP A 211 41.08 -6.25 -16.36
CA TRP A 211 41.93 -7.05 -17.25
C TRP A 211 41.11 -7.70 -18.37
N ALA A 212 39.95 -8.28 -18.04
CA ALA A 212 39.08 -8.88 -19.04
C ALA A 212 38.51 -7.87 -20.04
N ARG A 213 38.14 -6.66 -19.58
CA ARG A 213 37.72 -5.57 -20.48
C ARG A 213 38.86 -5.11 -21.38
N PHE A 214 40.07 -5.09 -20.86
CA PHE A 214 41.24 -4.73 -21.62
C PHE A 214 41.57 -5.75 -22.72
N GLU A 215 41.50 -7.05 -22.42
CA GLU A 215 41.67 -8.10 -23.44
C GLU A 215 40.52 -8.11 -24.46
N GLU A 216 39.32 -7.70 -24.05
CA GLU A 216 38.20 -7.49 -24.97
C GLU A 216 38.46 -6.32 -25.93
N GLU A 217 38.97 -5.18 -25.45
CA GLU A 217 39.34 -4.02 -26.28
C GLU A 217 40.43 -4.39 -27.30
N ARG A 218 41.29 -5.36 -26.97
CA ARG A 218 42.32 -5.91 -27.87
C ARG A 218 41.80 -6.94 -28.87
N ALA A 219 40.52 -7.29 -28.79
CA ALA A 219 39.90 -8.37 -29.54
C ALA A 219 40.53 -9.78 -29.31
N LYS A 220 41.27 -9.99 -28.22
CA LYS A 220 41.79 -11.31 -27.82
C LYS A 220 40.76 -12.02 -26.95
N LEU A 221 39.68 -12.48 -27.58
CA LEU A 221 38.51 -13.06 -26.90
C LEU A 221 38.84 -14.33 -26.11
N ASP A 222 39.75 -15.16 -26.64
CA ASP A 222 40.12 -16.41 -25.98
C ASP A 222 40.86 -16.15 -24.67
N LYS A 223 41.82 -15.21 -24.68
CA LYS A 223 42.49 -14.77 -23.46
C LYS A 223 41.51 -14.17 -22.47
N ALA A 224 40.58 -13.33 -22.93
CA ALA A 224 39.60 -12.71 -22.04
C ALA A 224 38.66 -13.74 -21.37
N ARG A 225 38.36 -14.85 -22.06
CA ARG A 225 37.64 -16.00 -21.49
C ARG A 225 38.50 -16.78 -20.51
N GLU A 226 39.76 -17.03 -20.83
CA GLU A 226 40.73 -17.65 -19.91
C GLU A 226 40.89 -16.82 -18.63
N VAL A 227 40.96 -15.49 -18.75
CA VAL A 227 40.97 -14.55 -17.62
C VAL A 227 39.75 -14.76 -16.72
N PHE A 228 38.55 -14.83 -17.30
CA PHE A 228 37.36 -15.05 -16.50
C PHE A 228 37.28 -16.47 -15.91
N GLN A 229 37.73 -17.49 -16.63
CA GLN A 229 37.78 -18.86 -16.11
C GLN A 229 38.78 -19.00 -14.96
N THR A 230 39.97 -18.40 -15.09
CA THR A 230 40.99 -18.38 -14.03
C THR A 230 40.51 -17.56 -12.83
N ALA A 231 39.80 -16.44 -13.05
CA ALA A 231 39.15 -15.71 -11.97
C ALA A 231 38.16 -16.59 -11.20
N LEU A 232 37.32 -17.34 -11.92
CA LEU A 232 36.33 -18.23 -11.31
C LEU A 232 36.97 -19.42 -10.58
N GLN A 233 38.07 -19.97 -11.09
CA GLN A 233 38.84 -21.00 -10.38
C GLN A 233 39.51 -20.44 -9.11
N PHE A 234 40.00 -19.20 -9.18
CA PHE A 234 40.67 -18.55 -8.04
C PHE A 234 39.71 -18.20 -6.91
N PHE A 235 38.52 -17.69 -7.21
CA PHE A 235 37.53 -17.30 -6.19
C PHE A 235 36.75 -18.48 -5.57
N GLY A 236 37.01 -19.73 -5.98
CA GLY A 236 36.56 -20.94 -5.27
C GLY A 236 35.10 -20.96 -4.79
N ASP A 237 34.87 -21.69 -3.69
CA ASP A 237 33.55 -21.85 -3.04
C ASP A 237 33.50 -21.15 -1.65
N GLU A 238 34.47 -20.29 -1.32
CA GLU A 238 34.47 -19.59 -0.03
C GLU A 238 33.46 -18.43 0.00
N GLU A 239 32.71 -18.30 1.10
CA GLU A 239 31.55 -17.40 1.23
C GLU A 239 31.87 -15.90 1.00
N GLU A 240 33.07 -15.43 1.36
CA GLU A 240 33.52 -14.05 1.10
C GLU A 240 34.00 -13.87 -0.36
N GLN A 241 34.51 -14.94 -0.96
CA GLN A 241 34.94 -14.95 -2.36
C GLN A 241 33.74 -15.02 -3.30
N ILE A 242 32.59 -15.52 -2.83
CA ILE A 242 31.32 -15.53 -3.56
C ILE A 242 30.77 -14.12 -3.82
N GLU A 243 30.84 -13.20 -2.85
CA GLU A 243 30.43 -11.80 -3.06
C GLU A 243 31.31 -11.11 -4.13
N LYS A 244 32.60 -11.43 -4.06
CA LYS A 244 33.63 -10.99 -5.00
C LYS A 244 33.41 -11.59 -6.40
N ALA A 245 33.02 -12.86 -6.46
CA ALA A 245 32.71 -13.57 -7.70
C ALA A 245 31.44 -13.04 -8.38
N GLN A 246 30.47 -12.48 -7.65
CA GLN A 246 29.26 -11.89 -8.25
C GLN A 246 29.56 -10.81 -9.29
N ALA A 247 30.52 -9.92 -8.98
CA ALA A 247 30.94 -8.87 -9.90
C ALA A 247 31.60 -9.47 -11.15
N VAL A 248 32.38 -10.55 -10.98
CA VAL A 248 33.04 -11.28 -12.07
C VAL A 248 32.00 -12.00 -12.94
N PHE A 249 31.04 -12.72 -12.36
CA PHE A 249 29.96 -13.38 -13.09
C PHE A 249 29.12 -12.41 -13.92
N ASN A 250 28.75 -11.26 -13.34
CA ASN A 250 27.99 -10.23 -14.05
C ASN A 250 28.83 -9.63 -15.20
N ALA A 251 30.13 -9.39 -14.98
CA ALA A 251 31.02 -8.89 -16.03
C ALA A 251 31.25 -9.92 -17.15
N PHE A 252 31.40 -11.19 -16.80
CA PHE A 252 31.58 -12.29 -17.76
C PHE A 252 30.32 -12.49 -18.61
N ALA A 253 29.15 -12.52 -17.96
CA ALA A 253 27.88 -12.58 -18.69
C ALA A 253 27.68 -11.35 -19.58
N LYS A 254 28.04 -10.14 -19.13
CA LYS A 254 27.98 -8.92 -19.97
C LYS A 254 28.97 -8.94 -21.15
N MET A 255 30.11 -9.60 -21.01
CA MET A 255 31.02 -9.83 -22.14
C MET A 255 30.35 -10.76 -23.16
N GLU A 256 29.85 -11.92 -22.74
CA GLU A 256 29.20 -12.86 -23.67
C GLU A 256 27.92 -12.28 -24.31
N ILE A 257 27.18 -11.42 -23.61
CA ILE A 257 26.07 -10.63 -24.19
C ILE A 257 26.58 -9.69 -25.29
N ARG A 258 27.70 -8.99 -25.09
CA ARG A 258 28.31 -8.12 -26.12
C ARG A 258 28.80 -8.93 -27.32
N LEU A 259 29.29 -10.14 -27.09
CA LEU A 259 29.69 -11.09 -28.12
C LEU A 259 28.52 -11.82 -28.80
N LYS A 260 27.27 -11.56 -28.37
CA LYS A 260 26.02 -12.17 -28.86
C LYS A 260 25.89 -13.67 -28.57
N GLU A 261 26.68 -14.21 -27.66
CA GLU A 261 26.63 -15.61 -27.21
C GLU A 261 25.64 -15.75 -26.04
N TYR A 262 24.35 -15.58 -26.32
CA TYR A 262 23.31 -15.51 -25.28
C TYR A 262 23.13 -16.83 -24.51
N GLU A 263 23.36 -17.97 -25.15
CA GLU A 263 23.26 -19.29 -24.50
C GLU A 263 24.36 -19.48 -23.45
N ARG A 264 25.58 -19.04 -23.75
CA ARG A 264 26.69 -19.07 -22.78
C ARG A 264 26.41 -18.13 -21.61
N ALA A 265 25.92 -16.92 -21.89
CA ALA A 265 25.50 -15.99 -20.84
C ALA A 265 24.44 -16.62 -19.91
N ARG A 266 23.48 -17.38 -20.45
CA ARG A 266 22.48 -18.13 -19.64
C ARG A 266 23.12 -19.17 -18.74
N VAL A 267 24.02 -19.99 -19.28
CA VAL A 267 24.72 -21.02 -18.50
C VAL A 267 25.53 -20.38 -17.38
N ILE A 268 26.21 -19.27 -17.64
CA ILE A 268 26.97 -18.51 -16.64
C ILE A 268 26.04 -18.00 -15.53
N TYR A 269 24.89 -17.40 -15.87
CA TYR A 269 23.94 -16.94 -14.87
C TYR A 269 23.36 -18.11 -14.06
N LYS A 270 22.96 -19.22 -14.68
CA LYS A 270 22.45 -20.40 -13.96
C LYS A 270 23.51 -20.97 -13.01
N PHE A 271 24.72 -21.17 -13.49
CA PHE A 271 25.84 -21.66 -12.71
C PHE A 271 26.18 -20.76 -11.52
N ALA A 272 26.14 -19.44 -11.73
CA ALA A 272 26.34 -18.49 -10.65
C ALA A 272 25.22 -18.61 -9.60
N LEU A 273 23.95 -18.74 -10.01
CA LEU A 273 22.83 -18.84 -9.07
C LEU A 273 22.78 -20.17 -8.30
N GLU A 274 23.33 -21.25 -8.85
CA GLU A 274 23.45 -22.54 -8.16
C GLU A 274 24.51 -22.52 -7.06
N ARG A 275 25.61 -21.77 -7.24
CA ARG A 275 26.70 -21.68 -6.27
C ARG A 275 26.51 -20.58 -5.23
N LEU A 276 25.81 -19.51 -5.59
CA LEU A 276 25.61 -18.38 -4.69
C LEU A 276 24.46 -18.61 -3.69
N PRO A 277 24.65 -18.34 -2.39
CA PRO A 277 23.55 -18.31 -1.42
C PRO A 277 22.43 -17.35 -1.86
N ARG A 278 21.19 -17.83 -1.78
CA ARG A 278 20.00 -17.14 -2.31
C ARG A 278 19.79 -15.73 -1.75
N SER A 279 20.07 -15.51 -0.46
CA SER A 279 19.88 -14.23 0.24
C SER A 279 20.74 -13.07 -0.28
N LYS A 280 21.92 -13.34 -0.88
CA LYS A 280 22.85 -12.30 -1.35
C LYS A 280 22.93 -12.17 -2.87
N SER A 281 22.21 -13.02 -3.58
CA SER A 281 22.18 -13.09 -5.04
C SER A 281 21.23 -12.08 -5.70
N ALA A 282 20.56 -11.21 -4.94
CA ALA A 282 19.54 -10.28 -5.43
C ALA A 282 20.01 -9.38 -6.59
N THR A 283 21.24 -8.85 -6.54
CA THR A 283 21.85 -8.05 -7.60
C THR A 283 22.14 -8.87 -8.86
N LEU A 284 22.54 -10.14 -8.71
CA LEU A 284 22.75 -11.07 -9.81
C LEU A 284 21.41 -11.51 -10.44
N TYR A 285 20.39 -11.81 -9.63
CA TYR A 285 19.03 -12.07 -10.11
C TYR A 285 18.47 -10.87 -10.85
N ALA A 286 18.67 -9.64 -10.35
CA ALA A 286 18.25 -8.44 -11.06
C ALA A 286 18.95 -8.29 -12.42
N ALA A 287 20.25 -8.59 -12.49
CA ALA A 287 21.01 -8.59 -13.74
C ALA A 287 20.52 -9.71 -14.69
N TYR A 288 20.25 -10.91 -14.17
CA TYR A 288 19.75 -12.04 -14.94
C TYR A 288 18.33 -11.78 -15.47
N THR A 289 17.42 -11.26 -14.64
CA THR A 289 16.09 -10.82 -15.09
C THR A 289 16.18 -9.73 -16.13
N LYS A 290 17.11 -8.76 -15.99
CA LYS A 290 17.30 -7.73 -17.02
C LYS A 290 17.78 -8.35 -18.34
N PHE A 291 18.67 -9.33 -18.27
CA PHE A 291 19.16 -10.06 -19.43
C PHE A 291 18.03 -10.86 -20.12
N GLU A 292 17.24 -11.65 -19.38
CA GLU A 292 16.13 -12.42 -19.98
C GLU A 292 14.98 -11.51 -20.45
N LYS A 293 14.80 -10.32 -19.85
CA LYS A 293 13.86 -9.32 -20.39
C LYS A 293 14.28 -8.79 -21.76
N GLN A 294 15.58 -8.69 -22.02
CA GLN A 294 16.13 -8.16 -23.27
C GLN A 294 16.29 -9.23 -24.34
N HIS A 295 16.64 -10.46 -23.95
CA HIS A 295 17.08 -11.50 -24.88
C HIS A 295 16.40 -12.88 -24.66
N GLY A 296 15.48 -12.98 -23.69
CA GLY A 296 14.82 -14.22 -23.29
C GLY A 296 13.54 -14.55 -24.06
N THR A 297 13.16 -15.82 -24.04
CA THR A 297 11.83 -16.28 -24.42
C THR A 297 10.87 -16.10 -23.24
N ARG A 298 9.56 -16.00 -23.52
CA ARG A 298 8.53 -15.74 -22.51
C ARG A 298 8.55 -16.74 -21.35
N SER A 299 8.63 -18.04 -21.63
CA SER A 299 8.63 -19.09 -20.59
C SER A 299 9.87 -19.02 -19.70
N ILE A 300 11.05 -18.79 -20.29
CA ILE A 300 12.29 -18.61 -19.52
C ILE A 300 12.16 -17.37 -18.64
N LEU A 301 11.70 -16.25 -19.19
CA LEU A 301 11.48 -15.04 -18.42
C LEU A 301 10.54 -15.28 -17.23
N GLU A 302 9.40 -15.94 -17.45
CA GLU A 302 8.45 -16.27 -16.39
C GLU A 302 9.11 -17.14 -15.30
N SER A 303 9.88 -18.17 -15.66
CA SER A 303 10.63 -19.00 -14.70
C SER A 303 11.64 -18.20 -13.87
N THR A 304 12.34 -17.23 -14.47
CA THR A 304 13.31 -16.39 -13.75
C THR A 304 12.63 -15.38 -12.82
N VAL A 305 11.48 -14.84 -13.23
CA VAL A 305 10.68 -13.92 -12.42
C VAL A 305 10.07 -14.64 -11.23
N LEU A 306 9.60 -15.88 -11.42
CA LEU A 306 9.16 -16.75 -10.33
C LEU A 306 10.30 -16.98 -9.32
N GLY A 307 11.50 -17.33 -9.79
CA GLY A 307 12.69 -17.48 -8.93
C GLY A 307 13.02 -16.22 -8.12
N LYS A 308 12.96 -15.04 -8.74
CA LYS A 308 13.18 -13.76 -8.03
C LYS A 308 12.13 -13.51 -6.95
N ARG A 309 10.85 -13.72 -7.26
CA ARG A 309 9.74 -13.51 -6.32
C ARG A 309 9.81 -14.49 -5.14
N ARG A 310 10.22 -15.74 -5.38
CA ARG A 310 10.47 -16.73 -4.32
C ARG A 310 11.46 -16.20 -3.29
N ILE A 311 12.61 -15.69 -3.74
CA ILE A 311 13.65 -15.17 -2.84
C ILE A 311 13.15 -13.94 -2.09
N GLN A 312 12.45 -13.03 -2.78
CA GLN A 312 11.87 -11.87 -2.13
C GLN A 312 10.91 -12.29 -1.01
N TYR A 313 10.00 -13.23 -1.26
CA TYR A 313 9.08 -13.71 -0.23
C TYR A 313 9.79 -14.52 0.86
N GLU A 314 10.83 -15.30 0.54
CA GLU A 314 11.67 -15.98 1.54
C GLU A 314 12.37 -14.98 2.47
N ASP A 315 12.92 -13.90 1.92
CA ASP A 315 13.53 -12.82 2.69
C ASP A 315 12.48 -12.09 3.53
N GLU A 316 11.33 -11.72 2.96
CA GLU A 316 10.24 -11.06 3.67
C GLU A 316 9.69 -11.93 4.82
N VAL A 317 9.55 -13.24 4.60
CA VAL A 317 9.18 -14.21 5.63
C VAL A 317 10.26 -14.36 6.71
N ALA A 318 11.53 -14.32 6.33
CA ALA A 318 12.63 -14.40 7.30
C ALA A 318 12.68 -13.15 8.21
N HIS A 319 12.35 -11.98 7.69
CA HIS A 319 12.22 -10.75 8.47
C HIS A 319 10.95 -10.76 9.33
N ASP A 320 9.81 -11.14 8.75
CA ASP A 320 8.49 -10.99 9.37
C ASP A 320 7.60 -12.23 9.14
N ALA A 321 7.94 -13.34 9.79
CA ALA A 321 7.28 -14.64 9.62
C ALA A 321 5.77 -14.64 9.98
N ARG A 322 5.28 -13.60 10.67
CA ARG A 322 3.88 -13.47 11.12
C ARG A 322 3.00 -12.69 10.14
N ASN A 323 3.56 -12.15 9.07
CA ASN A 323 2.79 -11.49 8.04
C ASN A 323 2.10 -12.51 7.13
N TYR A 324 0.84 -12.84 7.44
CA TYR A 324 0.05 -13.80 6.66
C TYR A 324 -0.22 -13.35 5.23
N ASP A 325 -0.22 -12.04 4.92
CA ASP A 325 -0.46 -11.58 3.54
C ASP A 325 0.72 -11.96 2.62
N VAL A 326 1.96 -11.91 3.11
CA VAL A 326 3.15 -12.41 2.38
C VAL A 326 3.05 -13.92 2.15
N TRP A 327 2.58 -14.68 3.14
CA TRP A 327 2.33 -16.11 2.96
C TRP A 327 1.26 -16.40 1.90
N PHE A 328 0.17 -15.65 1.86
CA PHE A 328 -0.86 -15.79 0.82
C PHE A 328 -0.30 -15.49 -0.57
N ASP A 329 0.49 -14.43 -0.71
CA ASP A 329 1.08 -14.07 -2.00
C ASP A 329 2.16 -15.07 -2.44
N TYR A 330 2.90 -15.64 -1.49
CA TYR A 330 3.87 -16.71 -1.77
C TYR A 330 3.18 -18.00 -2.20
N ILE A 331 2.11 -18.41 -1.51
CA ILE A 331 1.30 -19.57 -1.87
C ILE A 331 0.68 -19.41 -3.26
N ARG A 332 0.06 -18.26 -3.55
CA ARG A 332 -0.52 -17.99 -4.87
C ARG A 332 0.51 -18.02 -5.99
N LEU A 333 1.75 -17.61 -5.70
CA LEU A 333 2.84 -17.70 -6.66
C LEU A 333 3.20 -19.15 -6.97
N GLU A 334 3.30 -20.01 -5.95
CA GLU A 334 3.59 -21.43 -6.14
C GLU A 334 2.42 -22.19 -6.80
N GLU A 335 1.17 -21.90 -6.42
CA GLU A 335 -0.01 -22.44 -7.10
C GLU A 335 -0.07 -21.98 -8.56
N GLY A 336 0.23 -20.70 -8.81
CA GLY A 336 0.35 -20.17 -10.17
C GLY A 336 1.41 -20.91 -10.98
N ALA A 337 2.59 -21.13 -10.39
CA ALA A 337 3.68 -21.87 -11.02
C ALA A 337 3.31 -23.34 -11.30
N PHE A 338 2.56 -23.97 -10.40
CA PHE A 338 2.02 -25.31 -10.60
C PHE A 338 1.01 -25.34 -11.76
N ARG A 339 0.07 -24.39 -11.81
CA ARG A 339 -0.92 -24.30 -12.88
C ARG A 339 -0.27 -24.08 -14.24
N THR A 340 0.70 -23.17 -14.35
CA THR A 340 1.43 -22.94 -15.60
C THR A 340 2.19 -24.18 -16.05
N LEU A 341 2.85 -24.89 -15.13
CA LEU A 341 3.60 -26.11 -15.47
C LEU A 341 2.70 -27.24 -15.96
N ARG A 342 1.48 -27.31 -15.41
CA ARG A 342 0.44 -28.24 -15.87
C ARG A 342 -0.12 -27.87 -17.23
N GLU A 343 -0.35 -26.59 -17.49
CA GLU A 343 -0.79 -26.09 -18.80
C GLU A 343 0.28 -26.32 -19.89
N GLU A 344 1.56 -26.22 -19.52
CA GLU A 344 2.70 -26.52 -20.40
C GLU A 344 2.92 -28.03 -20.64
N GLY A 345 2.20 -28.90 -19.93
CA GLY A 345 2.30 -30.35 -20.09
C GLY A 345 3.59 -30.93 -19.52
N GLY A 346 4.01 -30.46 -18.33
CA GLY A 346 5.19 -30.95 -17.61
C GLY A 346 5.17 -32.45 -17.34
N THR A 347 6.35 -33.01 -17.06
CA THR A 347 6.45 -34.43 -16.69
C THR A 347 5.82 -34.66 -15.31
N LYS A 348 5.28 -35.86 -15.06
CA LYS A 348 4.66 -36.20 -13.76
C LYS A 348 5.61 -35.98 -12.58
N GLU A 349 6.91 -36.21 -12.76
CA GLU A 349 7.92 -35.99 -11.72
C GLU A 349 8.09 -34.50 -11.38
N GLU A 350 7.98 -33.61 -12.38
CA GLU A 350 8.02 -32.15 -12.17
C GLU A 350 6.74 -31.63 -11.54
N GLU A 351 5.58 -32.21 -11.88
CA GLU A 351 4.30 -31.93 -11.22
C GLU A 351 4.34 -32.36 -9.74
N ASP A 352 4.82 -33.56 -9.44
CA ASP A 352 4.95 -34.06 -8.07
C ASP A 352 5.93 -33.22 -7.24
N ALA A 353 7.06 -32.80 -7.84
CA ALA A 353 8.00 -31.89 -7.19
C ALA A 353 7.39 -30.49 -6.96
N ALA A 354 6.58 -29.98 -7.89
CA ALA A 354 5.88 -28.71 -7.73
C ALA A 354 4.82 -28.79 -6.61
N VAL A 355 4.06 -29.88 -6.54
CA VAL A 355 3.13 -30.15 -5.45
C VAL A 355 3.86 -30.25 -4.11
N GLY A 356 5.02 -30.91 -4.08
CA GLY A 356 5.89 -30.96 -2.89
C GLY A 356 6.30 -29.57 -2.39
N ARG A 357 6.68 -28.67 -3.31
CA ARG A 357 7.03 -27.27 -2.96
C ARG A 357 5.84 -26.50 -2.41
N VAL A 358 4.68 -26.57 -3.06
CA VAL A 358 3.47 -25.88 -2.59
C VAL A 358 3.10 -26.37 -1.18
N ARG A 359 3.17 -27.68 -0.95
CA ARG A 359 2.94 -28.29 0.38
C ARG A 359 3.92 -27.78 1.43
N GLU A 360 5.21 -27.73 1.13
CA GLU A 360 6.22 -27.21 2.05
C GLU A 360 5.90 -25.76 2.47
N VAL A 361 5.49 -24.91 1.52
CA VAL A 361 5.10 -23.53 1.81
C VAL A 361 3.87 -23.48 2.70
N TYR A 362 2.84 -24.29 2.41
CA TYR A 362 1.66 -24.39 3.26
C TYR A 362 1.99 -24.89 4.68
N GLU A 363 2.79 -25.94 4.82
CA GLU A 363 3.20 -26.50 6.12
C GLU A 363 4.02 -25.48 6.94
N ARG A 364 4.93 -24.76 6.29
CA ARG A 364 5.70 -23.67 6.92
C ARG A 364 4.80 -22.52 7.36
N ALA A 365 3.87 -22.09 6.50
CA ALA A 365 2.93 -21.02 6.84
C ALA A 365 2.01 -21.42 8.01
N VAL A 366 1.57 -22.67 8.04
CA VAL A 366 0.71 -23.23 9.08
C VAL A 366 1.44 -23.37 10.42
N ALA A 367 2.75 -23.65 10.44
CA ALA A 367 3.55 -23.76 11.66
C ALA A 367 3.57 -22.45 12.48
N HIS A 368 3.39 -21.30 11.83
CA HIS A 368 3.34 -20.00 12.48
C HIS A 368 1.93 -19.68 13.03
N VAL A 369 1.62 -20.24 14.20
CA VAL A 369 0.35 -19.99 14.91
C VAL A 369 0.26 -18.52 15.39
N PRO A 370 -0.88 -17.84 15.18
CA PRO A 370 -1.07 -16.46 15.65
C PRO A 370 -0.87 -16.32 17.17
N PRO A 371 -0.10 -15.32 17.66
CA PRO A 371 0.17 -15.16 19.09
C PRO A 371 -1.01 -14.53 19.88
N GLY A 372 -1.94 -13.85 19.21
CA GLY A 372 -3.10 -13.22 19.85
C GLY A 372 -4.36 -14.07 19.73
N GLN A 373 -5.22 -14.05 20.74
CA GLN A 373 -6.53 -14.74 20.73
C GLN A 373 -7.65 -13.91 20.05
N GLU A 374 -7.30 -12.79 19.42
CA GLU A 374 -8.28 -11.97 18.71
C GLU A 374 -8.70 -12.60 17.38
N LYS A 375 -10.02 -12.66 17.16
CA LYS A 375 -10.65 -13.22 15.95
C LYS A 375 -10.08 -12.67 14.64
N ARG A 376 -9.55 -11.44 14.62
CA ARG A 376 -8.97 -10.82 13.41
C ARG A 376 -7.72 -11.55 12.93
N HIS A 377 -6.80 -11.90 13.83
CA HIS A 377 -5.57 -12.61 13.49
C HIS A 377 -5.84 -14.06 13.08
N TRP A 378 -6.80 -14.71 13.74
CA TRP A 378 -7.23 -16.07 13.40
C TRP A 378 -7.99 -16.17 12.08
N ARG A 379 -8.68 -15.10 11.65
CA ARG A 379 -9.42 -15.11 10.38
C ARG A 379 -8.50 -15.41 9.20
N ARG A 380 -7.35 -14.74 9.11
CA ARG A 380 -6.35 -14.98 8.05
C ARG A 380 -5.76 -16.37 8.15
N TYR A 381 -5.37 -16.80 9.35
CA TYR A 381 -4.84 -18.14 9.58
C TYR A 381 -5.81 -19.27 9.18
N ILE A 382 -7.12 -19.09 9.38
CA ILE A 382 -8.12 -20.09 8.98
C ILE A 382 -8.32 -20.11 7.47
N PHE A 383 -8.22 -18.96 6.81
CA PHE A 383 -8.22 -18.96 5.34
C PHE A 383 -7.02 -19.70 4.77
N LEU A 384 -5.86 -19.61 5.39
CA LEU A 384 -4.69 -20.41 5.02
C LEU A 384 -4.99 -21.92 5.06
N TRP A 385 -5.62 -22.40 6.14
CA TRP A 385 -6.05 -23.79 6.27
C TRP A 385 -7.11 -24.21 5.25
N LEU A 386 -8.06 -23.31 4.96
CA LEU A 386 -9.10 -23.56 3.95
C LEU A 386 -8.49 -23.64 2.55
N ASP A 387 -7.59 -22.73 2.21
CA ASP A 387 -6.90 -22.71 0.92
C ASP A 387 -6.01 -23.95 0.78
N TYR A 388 -5.32 -24.37 1.84
CA TYR A 388 -4.55 -25.61 1.85
C TYR A 388 -5.43 -26.85 1.60
N ALA A 389 -6.58 -26.93 2.26
CA ALA A 389 -7.51 -28.04 2.07
C ALA A 389 -8.14 -28.04 0.66
N LEU A 390 -8.43 -26.86 0.11
CA LEU A 390 -8.93 -26.70 -1.26
C LEU A 390 -7.88 -27.05 -2.31
N PHE A 391 -6.62 -26.69 -2.08
CA PHE A 391 -5.49 -27.08 -2.94
C PHE A 391 -5.34 -28.60 -2.98
N GLU A 392 -5.32 -29.27 -1.83
CA GLU A 392 -5.23 -30.74 -1.79
C GLU A 392 -6.44 -31.39 -2.46
N GLU A 393 -7.65 -30.85 -2.27
CA GLU A 393 -8.88 -31.39 -2.83
C GLU A 393 -9.01 -31.21 -4.35
N ILE A 394 -8.78 -30.00 -4.86
CA ILE A 394 -9.03 -29.63 -6.26
C ILE A 394 -7.83 -29.97 -7.13
N GLU A 395 -6.62 -29.61 -6.67
CA GLU A 395 -5.42 -29.67 -7.49
C GLU A 395 -4.76 -31.05 -7.39
N THR A 396 -4.50 -31.53 -6.16
CA THR A 396 -3.81 -32.83 -5.96
C THR A 396 -4.74 -34.04 -5.96
N LYS A 397 -6.04 -33.83 -5.70
CA LYS A 397 -7.06 -34.88 -5.50
C LYS A 397 -6.71 -35.89 -4.40
N ASP A 398 -5.85 -35.53 -3.45
CA ASP A 398 -5.55 -36.35 -2.26
C ASP A 398 -6.58 -36.08 -1.16
N TYR A 399 -7.68 -36.82 -1.22
CA TYR A 399 -8.77 -36.72 -0.26
C TYR A 399 -8.37 -37.23 1.14
N GLY A 400 -7.39 -38.13 1.23
CA GLY A 400 -6.90 -38.66 2.50
C GLY A 400 -6.20 -37.57 3.32
N ARG A 401 -5.32 -36.81 2.69
CA ARG A 401 -4.67 -35.65 3.30
C ARG A 401 -5.62 -34.50 3.55
N ALA A 402 -6.50 -34.16 2.61
CA ALA A 402 -7.49 -33.09 2.83
C ALA A 402 -8.30 -33.32 4.12
N ARG A 403 -8.67 -34.57 4.42
CA ARG A 403 -9.31 -34.94 5.70
C ARG A 403 -8.42 -34.71 6.91
N GLN A 404 -7.13 -35.02 6.81
CA GLN A 404 -6.15 -34.75 7.89
C GLN A 404 -6.01 -33.24 8.12
N VAL A 405 -5.91 -32.45 7.06
CA VAL A 405 -5.82 -30.99 7.09
C VAL A 405 -7.05 -30.38 7.79
N TYR A 406 -8.26 -30.83 7.46
CA TYR A 406 -9.46 -30.37 8.16
C TYR A 406 -9.46 -30.80 9.65
N ARG A 407 -9.02 -32.02 9.98
CA ARG A 407 -8.95 -32.49 11.37
C ARG A 407 -7.94 -31.70 12.21
N THR A 408 -6.76 -31.41 11.66
CA THR A 408 -5.73 -30.62 12.35
C THR A 408 -6.14 -29.16 12.49
N ALA A 409 -6.76 -28.58 11.46
CA ALA A 409 -7.33 -27.23 11.56
C ALA A 409 -8.40 -27.14 12.66
N LEU A 410 -9.26 -28.17 12.79
CA LEU A 410 -10.29 -28.22 13.82
C LEU A 410 -9.72 -28.47 15.23
N SER A 411 -8.61 -29.19 15.39
CA SER A 411 -8.02 -29.42 16.72
C SER A 411 -7.26 -28.21 17.27
N LEU A 412 -6.65 -27.41 16.39
CA LEU A 412 -5.85 -26.24 16.77
C LEU A 412 -6.68 -25.02 17.19
N LEU A 413 -7.95 -24.95 16.79
CA LEU A 413 -8.79 -23.78 17.04
C LEU A 413 -9.32 -23.72 18.47
N PRO A 414 -9.16 -22.59 19.19
CA PRO A 414 -9.83 -22.34 20.47
C PRO A 414 -11.34 -22.09 20.30
N HIS A 415 -12.11 -23.17 20.14
CA HIS A 415 -13.56 -23.13 19.94
C HIS A 415 -14.34 -22.45 21.08
N LYS A 416 -13.79 -22.43 22.30
CA LYS A 416 -14.45 -21.81 23.47
C LYS A 416 -14.48 -20.28 23.45
N GLN A 417 -13.59 -19.62 22.71
CA GLN A 417 -13.42 -18.17 22.76
C GLN A 417 -13.96 -17.47 21.51
N PHE A 418 -13.74 -18.05 20.34
CA PHE A 418 -14.31 -17.58 19.09
C PHE A 418 -14.61 -18.78 18.20
N THR A 419 -15.56 -18.60 17.29
CA THR A 419 -16.02 -19.69 16.43
C THR A 419 -16.01 -19.27 14.97
N PHE A 420 -15.61 -20.18 14.08
CA PHE A 420 -15.55 -19.96 12.64
C PHE A 420 -16.44 -20.97 11.92
N ALA A 421 -17.71 -20.59 11.74
CA ALA A 421 -18.72 -21.42 11.08
C ALA A 421 -18.29 -21.90 9.68
N LYS A 422 -17.56 -21.07 8.93
CA LYS A 422 -17.11 -21.38 7.57
C LYS A 422 -16.22 -22.63 7.52
N LEU A 423 -15.34 -22.85 8.50
CA LEU A 423 -14.45 -24.02 8.50
C LEU A 423 -15.25 -25.32 8.69
N TRP A 424 -16.15 -25.35 9.67
CA TRP A 424 -17.02 -26.49 9.93
C TRP A 424 -17.93 -26.83 8.75
N VAL A 425 -18.53 -25.82 8.10
CA VAL A 425 -19.36 -26.02 6.90
C VAL A 425 -18.53 -26.54 5.72
N MET A 426 -17.31 -26.02 5.51
CA MET A 426 -16.43 -26.49 4.43
C MET A 426 -15.95 -27.92 4.68
N ALA A 427 -15.60 -28.27 5.91
CA ALA A 427 -15.23 -29.64 6.28
C ALA A 427 -16.39 -30.63 6.08
N ALA A 428 -17.62 -30.22 6.42
CA ALA A 428 -18.80 -31.03 6.16
C ALA A 428 -19.09 -31.19 4.66
N ARG A 429 -19.01 -30.09 3.88
CA ARG A 429 -19.14 -30.11 2.41
C ARG A 429 -18.08 -31.00 1.74
N PHE A 430 -16.87 -31.04 2.28
CA PHE A 430 -15.83 -31.95 1.83
C PHE A 430 -16.26 -33.43 2.00
N GLU A 431 -16.70 -33.82 3.19
CA GLU A 431 -17.16 -35.21 3.41
C GLU A 431 -18.41 -35.56 2.59
N ILE A 432 -19.30 -34.60 2.31
CA ILE A 432 -20.44 -34.79 1.40
C ILE A 432 -19.97 -35.06 -0.02
N ARG A 433 -18.95 -34.35 -0.52
CA ARG A 433 -18.36 -34.63 -1.83
C ARG A 433 -17.69 -36.00 -1.89
N GLN A 434 -17.22 -36.51 -0.76
CA GLN A 434 -16.72 -37.88 -0.61
C GLN A 434 -17.84 -38.92 -0.34
N LEU A 435 -19.11 -38.51 -0.35
CA LEU A 435 -20.29 -39.33 -0.08
C LEU A 435 -20.37 -39.91 1.35
N ASP A 436 -19.62 -39.37 2.31
CA ASP A 436 -19.66 -39.78 3.73
C ASP A 436 -20.59 -38.87 4.55
N LEU A 437 -21.89 -39.12 4.41
CA LEU A 437 -22.94 -38.38 5.14
C LEU A 437 -22.87 -38.55 6.67
N PRO A 438 -22.60 -39.75 7.24
CA PRO A 438 -22.45 -39.90 8.68
C PRO A 438 -21.33 -39.04 9.27
N SER A 439 -20.18 -38.96 8.60
CA SER A 439 -19.07 -38.11 9.06
C SER A 439 -19.40 -36.62 8.93
N ALA A 440 -20.03 -36.19 7.84
CA ALA A 440 -20.48 -34.80 7.68
C ALA A 440 -21.44 -34.37 8.81
N ARG A 441 -22.42 -35.24 9.14
CA ARG A 441 -23.36 -35.02 10.25
C ARG A 441 -22.66 -34.95 11.60
N LYS A 442 -21.68 -35.82 11.86
CA LYS A 442 -20.86 -35.76 13.09
C LYS A 442 -20.06 -34.48 13.19
N ILE A 443 -19.47 -34.01 12.10
CA ILE A 443 -18.69 -32.75 12.07
C ILE A 443 -19.59 -31.55 12.38
N LEU A 444 -20.76 -31.46 11.74
CA LEU A 444 -21.70 -30.36 11.99
C LEU A 444 -22.33 -30.45 13.38
N GLY A 445 -22.69 -31.65 13.84
CA GLY A 445 -23.18 -31.89 15.20
C GLY A 445 -22.17 -31.51 16.29
N ASN A 446 -20.90 -31.90 16.10
CA ASN A 446 -19.80 -31.47 16.99
C ASN A 446 -19.59 -29.96 16.93
N GLY A 447 -19.69 -29.36 15.74
CA GLY A 447 -19.62 -27.91 15.56
C GLY A 447 -20.70 -27.17 16.34
N ILE A 448 -21.95 -27.64 16.29
CA ILE A 448 -23.06 -27.05 17.06
C ILE A 448 -22.86 -27.26 18.56
N GLY A 449 -22.48 -28.47 18.99
CA GLY A 449 -22.28 -28.79 20.42
C GLY A 449 -21.13 -28.02 21.06
N MET A 450 -20.07 -27.74 20.31
CA MET A 450 -18.94 -26.94 20.77
C MET A 450 -19.21 -25.43 20.65
N CYS A 451 -19.97 -25.02 19.62
CA CYS A 451 -20.10 -23.64 19.17
C CYS A 451 -21.43 -23.38 18.44
N PRO A 452 -22.52 -23.07 19.15
CA PRO A 452 -23.78 -22.76 18.49
C PRO A 452 -23.69 -21.37 17.81
N LYS A 453 -23.84 -21.34 16.48
CA LYS A 453 -23.97 -20.10 15.70
C LYS A 453 -25.03 -20.26 14.64
N GLU A 454 -25.78 -19.19 14.38
CA GLU A 454 -26.79 -19.13 13.32
C GLU A 454 -26.28 -19.64 11.96
N ALA A 455 -25.06 -19.26 11.55
CA ALA A 455 -24.51 -19.70 10.27
C ALA A 455 -24.24 -21.22 10.21
N LEU A 456 -23.95 -21.87 11.35
CA LEU A 456 -23.80 -23.32 11.44
C LEU A 456 -25.15 -24.03 11.36
N PHE A 457 -26.15 -23.52 12.08
CA PHE A 457 -27.52 -24.03 11.99
C PHE A 457 -28.07 -23.89 10.57
N LYS A 458 -27.97 -22.71 9.95
CA LYS A 458 -28.37 -22.50 8.54
C LYS A 458 -27.64 -23.45 7.59
N GLY A 459 -26.33 -23.63 7.77
CA GLY A 459 -25.53 -24.53 6.94
C GLY A 459 -25.91 -26.01 7.11
N TYR A 460 -26.26 -26.43 8.32
CA TYR A 460 -26.67 -27.82 8.59
C TYR A 460 -28.12 -28.08 8.17
N ILE A 461 -29.02 -27.13 8.40
CA ILE A 461 -30.40 -27.19 7.94
C ILE A 461 -30.46 -27.27 6.42
N GLN A 462 -29.72 -26.41 5.70
CA GLN A 462 -29.66 -26.47 4.24
C GLN A 462 -29.20 -27.85 3.76
N LEU A 463 -28.21 -28.43 4.42
CA LEU A 463 -27.73 -29.76 4.09
C LEU A 463 -28.82 -30.84 4.26
N GLU A 464 -29.48 -30.89 5.42
CA GLU A 464 -30.51 -31.90 5.67
C GLU A 464 -31.76 -31.66 4.80
N MET A 465 -32.02 -30.41 4.42
CA MET A 465 -33.07 -30.05 3.46
C MET A 465 -32.73 -30.51 2.04
N ASP A 466 -31.49 -30.35 1.60
CA ASP A 466 -31.00 -30.90 0.32
C ASP A 466 -31.08 -32.44 0.29
N LEU A 467 -30.90 -33.09 1.45
CA LEU A 467 -31.05 -34.54 1.64
C LEU A 467 -32.50 -35.00 1.85
N ARG A 468 -33.47 -34.07 1.96
CA ARG A 468 -34.90 -34.31 2.22
C ARG A 468 -35.21 -35.04 3.54
N GLU A 469 -34.37 -34.86 4.55
CA GLU A 469 -34.52 -35.48 5.88
C GLU A 469 -35.22 -34.51 6.84
N PHE A 470 -36.53 -34.31 6.62
CA PHE A 470 -37.30 -33.27 7.29
C PHE A 470 -37.43 -33.46 8.81
N ASP A 471 -37.47 -34.70 9.31
CA ASP A 471 -37.51 -34.97 10.75
C ASP A 471 -36.25 -34.49 11.47
N ARG A 472 -35.10 -34.54 10.79
CA ARG A 472 -33.85 -33.97 11.32
C ARG A 472 -33.85 -32.45 11.21
N VAL A 473 -34.39 -31.89 10.14
CA VAL A 473 -34.55 -30.44 10.00
C VAL A 473 -35.38 -29.89 11.16
N ARG A 474 -36.48 -30.55 11.53
CA ARG A 474 -37.28 -30.23 12.73
C ARG A 474 -36.44 -30.23 14.00
N ALA A 475 -35.77 -31.34 14.29
CA ALA A 475 -34.92 -31.45 15.47
C ALA A 475 -33.77 -30.42 15.50
N LEU A 476 -33.32 -29.93 14.34
CA LEU A 476 -32.31 -28.88 14.23
C LEU A 476 -32.90 -27.49 14.49
N TYR A 477 -34.11 -27.20 14.00
CA TYR A 477 -34.80 -25.95 14.32
C TYR A 477 -35.21 -25.89 15.79
N GLU A 478 -35.70 -26.98 16.38
CA GLU A 478 -35.96 -27.06 17.83
C GLU A 478 -34.71 -26.69 18.63
N LYS A 479 -33.56 -27.33 18.33
CA LYS A 479 -32.27 -27.01 18.97
C LYS A 479 -31.79 -25.60 18.68
N TYR A 480 -32.12 -25.05 17.51
CA TYR A 480 -31.75 -23.70 17.13
C TYR A 480 -32.54 -22.68 17.95
N LEU A 481 -33.83 -22.92 18.15
CA LEU A 481 -34.75 -22.11 18.94
C LEU A 481 -34.51 -22.27 20.44
N GLU A 482 -34.07 -23.43 20.93
CA GLU A 482 -33.57 -23.62 22.31
C GLU A 482 -32.35 -22.73 22.59
N TYR A 483 -31.48 -22.54 21.60
CA TYR A 483 -30.27 -21.72 21.74
C TYR A 483 -30.57 -20.22 21.63
N ASP A 484 -31.36 -19.82 20.65
CA ASP A 484 -31.73 -18.42 20.44
C ASP A 484 -33.24 -18.26 20.19
N PRO A 485 -34.05 -18.19 21.26
CA PRO A 485 -35.49 -17.96 21.15
C PRO A 485 -35.86 -16.58 20.59
N THR A 486 -34.90 -15.64 20.60
CA THR A 486 -35.16 -14.23 20.26
C THR A 486 -35.17 -13.97 18.75
N ASN A 487 -34.60 -14.88 17.96
CA ASN A 487 -34.38 -14.71 16.53
C ASN A 487 -35.66 -14.93 15.70
N SER A 488 -36.30 -13.85 15.24
CA SER A 488 -37.52 -13.92 14.43
C SER A 488 -37.36 -14.60 13.06
N PRO A 489 -36.28 -14.37 12.26
CA PRO A 489 -36.01 -15.15 11.06
C PRO A 489 -35.92 -16.66 11.26
N ALA A 490 -35.53 -17.14 12.44
CA ALA A 490 -35.47 -18.57 12.73
C ALA A 490 -36.87 -19.19 12.79
N TRP A 491 -37.79 -18.53 13.50
CA TRP A 491 -39.19 -18.92 13.62
C TRP A 491 -39.89 -18.92 12.25
N ILE A 492 -39.68 -17.86 11.46
CA ILE A 492 -40.28 -17.74 10.11
C ILE A 492 -39.82 -18.88 9.22
N LYS A 493 -38.51 -19.14 9.14
CA LYS A 493 -37.99 -20.22 8.28
C LYS A 493 -38.40 -21.61 8.74
N TYR A 494 -38.60 -21.80 10.04
CA TYR A 494 -39.10 -23.07 10.56
C TYR A 494 -40.56 -23.30 10.14
N ALA A 495 -41.38 -22.25 10.27
CA ALA A 495 -42.77 -22.31 9.81
C ALA A 495 -42.88 -22.46 8.29
N GLU A 496 -42.09 -21.70 7.50
CA GLU A 496 -42.01 -21.80 6.03
C GLU A 496 -41.77 -23.25 5.57
N ILE A 497 -40.93 -24.00 6.28
CA ILE A 497 -40.63 -25.40 5.95
C ILE A 497 -41.81 -26.31 6.28
N GLU A 498 -42.51 -26.13 7.41
CA GLU A 498 -43.69 -26.93 7.72
C GLU A 498 -44.86 -26.61 6.76
N THR A 499 -45.00 -25.36 6.31
CA THR A 499 -45.91 -25.01 5.19
C THR A 499 -45.56 -25.73 3.91
N ALA A 500 -44.28 -25.78 3.54
CA ALA A 500 -43.83 -26.49 2.34
C ALA A 500 -44.03 -28.03 2.44
N LEU A 501 -44.19 -28.54 3.66
CA LEU A 501 -44.52 -29.93 3.97
C LEU A 501 -46.03 -30.16 4.16
N GLU A 502 -46.85 -29.12 4.00
CA GLU A 502 -48.29 -29.12 4.18
C GLU A 502 -48.77 -29.48 5.60
N ASP A 503 -47.90 -29.38 6.62
CA ASP A 503 -48.26 -29.56 8.03
C ASP A 503 -48.65 -28.20 8.65
N PHE A 504 -49.80 -27.70 8.21
CA PHE A 504 -50.31 -26.37 8.57
C PHE A 504 -50.59 -26.23 10.07
N ALA A 505 -51.08 -27.29 10.72
CA ALA A 505 -51.36 -27.28 12.16
C ALA A 505 -50.07 -27.12 12.98
N ARG A 506 -48.95 -27.71 12.52
CA ARG A 506 -47.66 -27.48 13.16
C ARG A 506 -47.11 -26.09 12.86
N ALA A 507 -47.26 -25.59 11.63
CA ALA A 507 -46.87 -24.22 11.27
C ALA A 507 -47.58 -23.17 12.15
N GLU A 508 -48.89 -23.32 12.38
CA GLU A 508 -49.66 -22.50 13.33
C GLU A 508 -49.08 -22.58 14.74
N ALA A 509 -48.85 -23.79 15.25
CA ALA A 509 -48.30 -24.00 16.58
C ALA A 509 -46.92 -23.34 16.75
N ILE A 510 -46.08 -23.37 15.70
CA ILE A 510 -44.77 -22.71 15.68
C ILE A 510 -44.92 -21.19 15.73
N PHE A 511 -45.83 -20.62 14.94
CA PHE A 511 -46.08 -19.17 14.94
C PHE A 511 -46.66 -18.69 16.27
N GLU A 512 -47.63 -19.39 16.85
CA GLU A 512 -48.18 -19.07 18.18
C GLU A 512 -47.12 -19.21 19.28
N LEU A 513 -46.26 -20.24 19.22
CA LEU A 513 -45.12 -20.38 20.13
C LEU A 513 -44.14 -19.21 19.97
N GLY A 514 -43.81 -18.83 18.74
CA GLY A 514 -42.93 -17.69 18.46
C GLY A 514 -43.50 -16.38 19.01
N VAL A 515 -44.78 -16.10 18.76
CA VAL A 515 -45.50 -14.91 19.23
C VAL A 515 -45.65 -14.86 20.76
N SER A 516 -45.77 -16.02 21.41
CA SER A 516 -45.85 -16.11 22.87
C SER A 516 -44.56 -15.74 23.60
N GLN A 517 -43.41 -15.65 22.89
CA GLN A 517 -42.13 -15.35 23.50
C GLN A 517 -42.02 -13.87 23.96
N PRO A 518 -41.59 -13.58 25.21
CA PRO A 518 -41.54 -12.21 25.75
C PRO A 518 -40.50 -11.28 25.12
N SER A 519 -39.47 -11.82 24.46
CA SER A 519 -38.32 -11.06 23.95
C SER A 519 -37.91 -11.48 22.54
N LEU A 520 -38.64 -11.01 21.54
CA LEU A 520 -38.31 -11.21 20.12
C LEU A 520 -37.49 -10.02 19.59
N THR A 521 -36.45 -10.29 18.79
CA THR A 521 -35.82 -9.26 17.96
C THR A 521 -36.74 -8.94 16.79
N MET A 522 -37.12 -7.67 16.62
CA MET A 522 -38.06 -7.22 15.57
C MET A 522 -39.35 -8.06 15.51
N PRO A 523 -40.23 -7.99 16.53
CA PRO A 523 -41.46 -8.78 16.60
C PRO A 523 -42.37 -8.56 15.37
N GLU A 524 -42.37 -7.36 14.79
CA GLU A 524 -43.21 -6.96 13.65
C GLU A 524 -43.07 -7.88 12.44
N ILE A 525 -41.87 -8.42 12.19
CA ILE A 525 -41.61 -9.30 11.04
C ILE A 525 -42.27 -10.65 11.24
N LEU A 526 -42.22 -11.19 12.47
CA LEU A 526 -42.87 -12.47 12.80
C LEU A 526 -44.39 -12.35 12.75
N TRP A 527 -44.93 -11.25 13.29
CA TRP A 527 -46.37 -10.97 13.23
C TRP A 527 -46.87 -10.82 11.79
N LYS A 528 -46.13 -10.09 10.94
CA LYS A 528 -46.46 -9.97 9.53
C LYS A 528 -46.43 -11.35 8.85
N ALA A 529 -45.38 -12.13 9.05
CA ALA A 529 -45.26 -13.47 8.46
C ALA A 529 -46.38 -14.41 8.94
N TYR A 530 -46.79 -14.31 10.20
CA TYR A 530 -47.90 -15.11 10.71
C TYR A 530 -49.24 -14.71 10.08
N ILE A 531 -49.47 -13.39 9.92
CA ILE A 531 -50.64 -12.88 9.24
C ILE A 531 -50.63 -13.28 7.76
N ASP A 532 -49.53 -13.08 7.05
CA ASP A 532 -49.37 -13.47 5.64
C ASP A 532 -49.63 -14.98 5.47
N PHE A 533 -49.16 -15.82 6.39
CA PHE A 533 -49.46 -17.26 6.41
C PHE A 533 -50.96 -17.57 6.54
N GLU A 534 -51.66 -16.94 7.48
CA GLU A 534 -53.11 -17.15 7.66
C GLU A 534 -53.93 -16.61 6.47
N VAL A 535 -53.46 -15.54 5.85
CA VAL A 535 -54.08 -14.88 4.69
C VAL A 535 -53.89 -15.70 3.41
N ASP A 536 -52.67 -16.12 3.12
CA ASP A 536 -52.31 -16.76 1.84
C ASP A 536 -52.61 -18.27 1.84
N GLU A 537 -52.35 -18.99 2.94
CA GLU A 537 -52.41 -20.45 2.97
C GLU A 537 -53.71 -21.00 3.55
N GLN A 538 -54.24 -20.40 4.63
CA GLN A 538 -55.46 -20.89 5.28
C GLN A 538 -56.74 -20.23 4.77
N GLY A 539 -56.70 -18.92 4.49
CA GLY A 539 -57.87 -18.14 4.07
C GLY A 539 -58.85 -17.79 5.21
N ASP A 540 -58.46 -18.02 6.47
CA ASP A 540 -59.31 -17.83 7.64
C ASP A 540 -59.36 -16.34 8.07
N ARG A 541 -60.31 -15.59 7.49
CA ARG A 541 -60.51 -14.15 7.81
C ARG A 541 -60.70 -13.87 9.30
N GLU A 542 -61.37 -14.76 10.04
CA GLU A 542 -61.67 -14.53 11.47
C GLU A 542 -60.41 -14.64 12.36
N LYS A 543 -59.53 -15.61 12.07
CA LYS A 543 -58.25 -15.75 12.77
C LYS A 543 -57.33 -14.59 12.45
N ALA A 544 -57.20 -14.22 11.17
CA ALA A 544 -56.40 -13.07 10.76
C ALA A 544 -56.85 -11.77 11.47
N ARG A 545 -58.16 -11.53 11.62
CA ARG A 545 -58.68 -10.41 12.44
C ARG A 545 -58.24 -10.50 13.89
N SER A 546 -58.37 -11.68 14.52
CA SER A 546 -57.96 -11.87 15.92
C SER A 546 -56.46 -11.58 16.13
N LEU A 547 -55.62 -11.91 15.14
CA LEU A 547 -54.19 -11.61 15.14
C LEU A 547 -53.92 -10.12 14.97
N TYR A 548 -54.61 -9.45 14.05
CA TYR A 548 -54.55 -7.99 13.92
C TYR A 548 -54.99 -7.29 15.20
N GLU A 549 -56.07 -7.73 15.85
CA GLU A 549 -56.52 -7.16 17.13
C GLU A 549 -55.51 -7.39 18.26
N ARG A 550 -54.89 -8.57 18.33
CA ARG A 550 -53.76 -8.84 19.24
C ARG A 550 -52.58 -7.92 18.95
N LEU A 551 -52.19 -7.73 17.69
CA LEU A 551 -51.07 -6.88 17.30
C LEU A 551 -51.33 -5.39 17.59
N ILE A 552 -52.57 -4.93 17.39
CA ILE A 552 -53.02 -3.58 17.74
C ILE A 552 -52.94 -3.36 19.26
N SER A 553 -53.31 -4.36 20.06
CA SER A 553 -53.22 -4.27 21.52
C SER A 553 -51.78 -4.16 22.04
N LEU A 554 -50.82 -4.72 21.30
CA LEU A 554 -49.39 -4.74 21.65
C LEU A 554 -48.62 -3.51 21.17
N SER A 555 -48.78 -3.14 19.89
CA SER A 555 -47.92 -2.12 19.23
C SER A 555 -48.65 -0.82 18.93
N GLY A 556 -49.94 -0.87 18.57
CA GLY A 556 -50.78 0.28 18.25
C GLY A 556 -50.21 1.26 17.22
N HIS A 557 -49.25 0.83 16.38
CA HIS A 557 -48.52 1.66 15.43
C HIS A 557 -49.33 1.88 14.13
N HIS A 558 -49.20 3.04 13.48
CA HIS A 558 -50.01 3.38 12.30
C HIS A 558 -49.90 2.39 11.13
N LYS A 559 -48.74 1.76 10.94
CA LYS A 559 -48.54 0.74 9.89
C LYS A 559 -49.43 -0.49 10.06
N VAL A 560 -49.71 -0.90 11.30
CA VAL A 560 -50.58 -2.05 11.59
C VAL A 560 -52.03 -1.73 11.24
N TRP A 561 -52.45 -0.49 11.50
CA TRP A 561 -53.78 -0.01 11.10
C TRP A 561 -53.95 0.06 9.58
N ILE A 562 -52.90 0.49 8.87
CA ILE A 562 -52.88 0.51 7.39
C ILE A 562 -52.99 -0.93 6.86
N SER A 563 -52.14 -1.85 7.33
CA SER A 563 -52.17 -3.24 6.88
C SER A 563 -53.49 -3.94 7.21
N TYR A 564 -54.10 -3.65 8.36
CA TYR A 564 -55.38 -4.25 8.74
C TYR A 564 -56.54 -3.75 7.86
N ALA A 565 -56.52 -2.47 7.48
CA ALA A 565 -57.52 -1.90 6.59
C ALA A 565 -57.34 -2.34 5.12
N GLU A 566 -56.09 -2.42 4.65
CA GLU A 566 -55.75 -3.00 3.34
C GLU A 566 -56.13 -4.48 3.27
N PHE A 567 -55.95 -5.24 4.35
CA PHE A 567 -56.36 -6.64 4.47
C PHE A 567 -57.88 -6.82 4.32
N GLU A 568 -58.70 -6.09 5.08
CA GLU A 568 -60.17 -6.17 4.96
C GLU A 568 -60.67 -5.72 3.57
N GLY A 569 -59.91 -4.85 2.90
CA GLY A 569 -60.16 -4.39 1.54
C GLY A 569 -59.72 -5.36 0.43
N SER A 570 -58.81 -6.28 0.73
CA SER A 570 -58.23 -7.21 -0.22
C SER A 570 -59.15 -8.42 -0.49
N SER A 571 -59.18 -8.88 -1.74
CA SER A 571 -59.89 -10.11 -2.12
C SER A 571 -59.10 -11.33 -1.62
N MET A 572 -59.75 -12.22 -0.88
CA MET A 572 -59.11 -13.40 -0.29
C MET A 572 -59.55 -14.68 -1.02
N PRO A 573 -58.66 -15.66 -1.18
CA PRO A 573 -59.04 -17.03 -1.56
C PRO A 573 -59.96 -17.68 -0.49
N LEU A 574 -60.89 -18.56 -0.89
CA LEU A 574 -61.74 -19.33 0.03
C LEU A 574 -60.91 -20.16 1.04
N PRO A 575 -61.38 -20.35 2.30
CA PRO A 575 -60.75 -21.25 3.26
C PRO A 575 -60.48 -22.65 2.68
N LYS A 576 -59.29 -23.20 2.93
CA LYS A 576 -58.84 -24.47 2.32
C LYS A 576 -59.77 -25.65 2.59
N ALA A 577 -60.43 -25.69 3.75
CA ALA A 577 -61.42 -26.71 4.11
C ALA A 577 -62.67 -26.76 3.19
N MET A 578 -62.96 -25.67 2.46
CA MET A 578 -64.02 -25.64 1.43
C MET A 578 -63.45 -25.77 0.00
N ARG A 579 -62.11 -25.85 -0.15
CA ARG A 579 -61.41 -26.03 -1.42
C ARG A 579 -61.13 -27.51 -1.70
N GLU A 580 -61.01 -28.34 -0.66
CA GLU A 580 -60.85 -29.81 -0.77
C GLU A 580 -62.09 -30.54 -1.32
N GLU A 581 -63.29 -29.94 -1.30
CA GLU A 581 -64.49 -30.54 -1.93
C GLU A 581 -64.53 -30.40 -3.47
N ASP A 582 -63.69 -29.55 -4.06
CA ASP A 582 -63.70 -29.21 -5.50
C ASP A 582 -62.46 -29.76 -6.27
N GLU A 583 -61.70 -30.71 -5.71
CA GLU A 583 -60.54 -31.34 -6.37
C GLU A 583 -60.92 -32.37 -7.48
N GLU A 584 -61.83 -32.01 -8.40
CA GLU A 584 -62.07 -32.78 -9.63
C GLU A 584 -61.64 -32.05 -10.93
N SER A 585 -61.01 -30.88 -10.87
CA SER A 585 -60.48 -30.23 -12.08
C SER A 585 -59.19 -29.44 -11.85
N GLU A 586 -58.11 -29.84 -12.54
CA GLU A 586 -56.76 -29.25 -12.47
C GLU A 586 -56.64 -27.80 -13.01
N ASP A 587 -57.73 -27.17 -13.48
CA ASP A 587 -57.72 -25.85 -14.14
C ASP A 587 -58.72 -24.82 -13.55
N ALA A 588 -59.32 -25.06 -12.38
CA ALA A 588 -60.26 -24.11 -11.77
C ALA A 588 -59.52 -23.05 -10.92
N GLU A 589 -59.52 -21.79 -11.37
CA GLU A 589 -59.04 -20.66 -10.56
C GLU A 589 -59.78 -20.63 -9.19
N PRO A 590 -59.06 -20.50 -8.06
CA PRO A 590 -59.69 -20.47 -6.75
C PRO A 590 -60.67 -19.30 -6.66
N ARG A 591 -61.95 -19.58 -6.38
CA ARG A 591 -62.98 -18.57 -6.20
C ARG A 591 -62.54 -17.58 -5.11
N MET A 592 -62.36 -16.32 -5.51
CA MET A 592 -62.00 -15.24 -4.60
C MET A 592 -63.25 -14.60 -3.99
N VAL A 593 -63.26 -14.46 -2.66
CA VAL A 593 -64.27 -13.68 -1.94
C VAL A 593 -63.83 -12.23 -1.97
N ALA A 594 -64.68 -11.33 -2.49
CA ALA A 594 -64.40 -9.90 -2.48
C ALA A 594 -64.16 -9.41 -1.04
N GLY A 595 -63.18 -8.52 -0.86
CA GLY A 595 -63.00 -7.80 0.42
C GLY A 595 -64.23 -6.93 0.72
N ASP A 596 -64.41 -6.55 1.98
CA ASP A 596 -65.51 -5.69 2.42
C ASP A 596 -65.02 -4.24 2.58
N PRO A 597 -65.24 -3.34 1.60
CA PRO A 597 -64.71 -1.97 1.65
C PRO A 597 -65.28 -1.16 2.82
N ILE A 598 -66.46 -1.55 3.31
CA ILE A 598 -67.13 -0.91 4.45
C ILE A 598 -66.37 -1.20 5.75
N LEU A 599 -65.89 -2.43 5.93
CA LEU A 599 -65.13 -2.81 7.12
C LEU A 599 -63.73 -2.19 7.08
N ALA A 600 -63.07 -2.17 5.92
CA ALA A 600 -61.81 -1.45 5.73
C ALA A 600 -61.90 0.03 6.14
N ARG A 601 -62.98 0.72 5.75
CA ARG A 601 -63.27 2.11 6.17
C ARG A 601 -63.47 2.25 7.68
N GLN A 602 -64.17 1.31 8.30
CA GLN A 602 -64.36 1.29 9.76
C GLN A 602 -63.03 1.10 10.50
N VAL A 603 -62.12 0.29 9.96
CA VAL A 603 -60.77 0.10 10.52
C VAL A 603 -59.95 1.39 10.41
N PHE A 604 -59.96 2.08 9.26
CA PHE A 604 -59.30 3.39 9.12
C PHE A 604 -59.86 4.42 10.12
N GLU A 605 -61.18 4.48 10.30
CA GLU A 605 -61.82 5.37 11.28
C GLU A 605 -61.44 5.01 12.73
N ARG A 606 -61.34 3.71 13.05
CA ARG A 606 -60.91 3.22 14.38
C ARG A 606 -59.45 3.57 14.64
N GLY A 607 -58.57 3.36 13.65
CA GLY A 607 -57.15 3.73 13.73
C GLY A 607 -56.96 5.25 13.86
N TYR A 608 -57.75 6.05 13.15
CA TYR A 608 -57.74 7.50 13.27
C TYR A 608 -58.11 7.95 14.69
N LYS A 609 -59.14 7.35 15.30
CA LYS A 609 -59.55 7.64 16.69
C LYS A 609 -58.50 7.21 17.72
N ASP A 610 -57.86 6.06 17.53
CA ASP A 610 -56.80 5.57 18.43
C ASP A 610 -55.57 6.48 18.39
N LEU A 611 -55.07 6.81 17.19
CA LEU A 611 -53.97 7.77 16.99
C LEU A 611 -54.36 9.19 17.45
N LYS A 612 -55.65 9.55 17.36
CA LYS A 612 -56.16 10.80 17.93
C LYS A 612 -56.05 10.82 19.45
N SER A 613 -56.45 9.75 20.11
CA SER A 613 -56.35 9.62 21.57
C SER A 613 -54.90 9.65 22.09
N LYS A 614 -53.95 9.11 21.31
CA LYS A 614 -52.51 9.09 21.64
C LYS A 614 -51.76 10.38 21.32
N GLY A 615 -52.37 11.31 20.58
CA GLY A 615 -51.75 12.60 20.22
C GLY A 615 -50.63 12.51 19.18
N LEU A 616 -50.46 11.37 18.49
CA LEU A 616 -49.40 11.15 17.50
C LEU A 616 -49.77 11.80 16.16
N LYS A 617 -49.38 13.08 16.01
CA LYS A 617 -49.74 13.90 14.84
C LYS A 617 -49.12 13.40 13.53
N ALA A 618 -47.82 13.06 13.52
CA ALA A 618 -47.13 12.61 12.30
C ALA A 618 -47.66 11.27 11.77
N GLU A 619 -47.87 10.31 12.67
CA GLU A 619 -48.42 8.98 12.36
C GLU A 619 -49.86 9.05 11.85
N ARG A 620 -50.64 10.04 12.32
CA ARG A 620 -51.99 10.32 11.83
C ARG A 620 -51.98 10.81 10.38
N VAL A 621 -50.96 11.59 9.97
CA VAL A 621 -50.80 12.02 8.56
C VAL A 621 -50.57 10.81 7.67
N ALA A 622 -49.64 9.94 8.06
CA ALA A 622 -49.32 8.74 7.30
C ALA A 622 -50.54 7.81 7.14
N LEU A 623 -51.37 7.66 8.18
CA LEU A 623 -52.62 6.91 8.09
C LEU A 623 -53.62 7.56 7.12
N LEU A 624 -53.74 8.90 7.13
CA LEU A 624 -54.64 9.62 6.23
C LEU A 624 -54.17 9.60 4.76
N GLU A 625 -52.87 9.66 4.52
CA GLU A 625 -52.29 9.51 3.18
C GLU A 625 -52.56 8.12 2.62
N ALA A 626 -52.40 7.08 3.44
CA ALA A 626 -52.74 5.71 3.07
C ALA A 626 -54.26 5.52 2.85
N TRP A 627 -55.11 6.08 3.71
CA TRP A 627 -56.56 6.05 3.53
C TRP A 627 -56.98 6.77 2.25
N LYS A 628 -56.35 7.90 1.93
CA LYS A 628 -56.59 8.61 0.67
C LYS A 628 -56.21 7.76 -0.54
N ALA A 629 -55.05 7.11 -0.51
CA ALA A 629 -54.61 6.22 -1.57
C ALA A 629 -55.58 5.03 -1.76
N TYR A 630 -56.09 4.47 -0.65
CA TYR A 630 -57.09 3.40 -0.70
C TYR A 630 -58.44 3.85 -1.28
N GLU A 631 -58.91 5.06 -0.94
CA GLU A 631 -60.17 5.59 -1.50
C GLU A 631 -60.01 6.01 -2.97
N GLU A 632 -58.80 6.38 -3.42
CA GLU A 632 -58.50 6.62 -4.84
C GLU A 632 -58.58 5.33 -5.66
N THR A 633 -58.28 4.16 -5.07
CA THR A 633 -58.34 2.86 -5.76
C THR A 633 -59.71 2.17 -5.63
N ASN A 634 -60.38 2.27 -4.48
CA ASN A 634 -61.57 1.49 -4.16
C ASN A 634 -62.84 2.32 -3.95
N GLY A 635 -62.72 3.66 -3.86
CA GLY A 635 -63.78 4.57 -3.40
C GLY A 635 -64.40 5.46 -4.48
N SER A 636 -65.30 6.34 -4.04
CA SER A 636 -65.94 7.36 -4.87
C SER A 636 -65.24 8.71 -4.72
N GLU A 637 -65.35 9.62 -5.71
CA GLU A 637 -64.78 10.97 -5.63
C GLU A 637 -65.22 11.75 -4.37
N ALA A 638 -66.41 11.45 -3.85
CA ALA A 638 -66.93 12.02 -2.61
C ALA A 638 -66.19 11.53 -1.36
N ASP A 639 -65.79 10.26 -1.33
CA ASP A 639 -65.05 9.65 -0.22
C ASP A 639 -63.61 10.17 -0.19
N VAL A 640 -62.98 10.33 -1.36
CA VAL A 640 -61.66 10.96 -1.51
C VAL A 640 -61.69 12.42 -1.03
N ALA A 641 -62.72 13.18 -1.39
CA ALA A 641 -62.89 14.56 -0.92
C ALA A 641 -63.07 14.64 0.60
N LYS A 642 -63.75 13.66 1.21
CA LYS A 642 -63.90 13.55 2.66
C LYS A 642 -62.55 13.34 3.34
N VAL A 643 -61.73 12.39 2.87
CA VAL A 643 -60.39 12.14 3.45
C VAL A 643 -59.45 13.33 3.23
N GLN A 644 -59.49 13.98 2.06
CA GLN A 644 -58.71 15.19 1.79
C GLN A 644 -59.04 16.34 2.75
N SER A 645 -60.30 16.46 3.17
CA SER A 645 -60.70 17.48 4.14
C SER A 645 -60.15 17.24 5.56
N MET A 646 -59.72 16.02 5.86
CA MET A 646 -59.17 15.60 7.16
C MET A 646 -57.64 15.79 7.25
N MET A 647 -56.96 16.08 6.14
CA MET A 647 -55.52 16.28 6.08
C MET A 647 -55.07 17.50 6.91
N PRO A 648 -53.90 17.42 7.56
CA PRO A 648 -53.40 18.52 8.37
C PRO A 648 -52.92 19.68 7.49
N ILE A 649 -53.07 20.88 8.03
CA ILE A 649 -52.50 22.10 7.49
C ILE A 649 -51.19 22.34 8.24
N VAL A 650 -50.10 22.54 7.51
CA VAL A 650 -48.81 22.88 8.12
C VAL A 650 -48.83 24.37 8.50
N GLY A 651 -48.89 24.65 9.79
CA GLY A 651 -48.82 25.99 10.36
C GLY A 651 -47.40 26.32 10.81
N ARG A 652 -46.97 27.57 10.61
CA ARG A 652 -45.72 28.07 11.20
C ARG A 652 -46.03 28.73 12.52
N LYS A 653 -45.37 28.29 13.60
CA LYS A 653 -45.47 28.94 14.91
C LYS A 653 -44.10 29.43 15.33
N GLN A 654 -43.99 30.74 15.47
CA GLN A 654 -42.81 31.38 16.03
C GLN A 654 -42.94 31.38 17.55
N HIS A 655 -41.99 30.78 18.23
CA HIS A 655 -41.87 30.93 19.67
C HIS A 655 -40.44 31.36 20.01
N VAL A 656 -40.32 32.14 21.09
CA VAL A 656 -39.02 32.57 21.58
C VAL A 656 -38.55 31.51 22.56
N ASP A 657 -37.44 30.87 22.21
CA ASP A 657 -36.87 29.79 23.00
C ASP A 657 -36.30 30.36 24.30
N LYS A 658 -36.74 29.83 25.45
CA LYS A 658 -36.58 30.51 26.76
C LYS A 658 -35.11 30.59 27.22
N GLU A 659 -34.24 29.75 26.68
CA GLU A 659 -32.82 29.69 27.06
C GLU A 659 -31.90 30.49 26.14
N THR A 660 -32.25 30.65 24.86
CA THR A 660 -31.38 31.30 23.85
C THR A 660 -31.88 32.66 23.39
N GLY A 661 -33.15 33.02 23.70
CA GLY A 661 -33.76 34.30 23.30
C GLY A 661 -33.90 34.47 21.78
N GLN A 662 -33.62 33.42 21.01
CA GLN A 662 -33.78 33.40 19.56
C GLN A 662 -35.20 32.95 19.20
N VAL A 663 -35.75 33.53 18.14
CA VAL A 663 -37.02 33.09 17.57
C VAL A 663 -36.76 31.79 16.82
N VAL A 664 -37.22 30.67 17.37
CA VAL A 664 -37.15 29.37 16.71
C VAL A 664 -38.46 29.15 15.96
N GLU A 665 -38.33 28.87 14.65
CA GLU A 665 -39.46 28.57 13.78
C GLU A 665 -39.74 27.06 13.80
N ASP A 666 -40.80 26.66 14.50
CA ASP A 666 -41.27 25.28 14.50
C ASP A 666 -42.43 25.10 13.51
N TRP A 667 -42.41 23.96 12.82
CA TRP A 667 -43.49 23.51 11.93
C TRP A 667 -44.50 22.71 12.74
N GLU A 668 -45.72 23.24 12.93
CA GLU A 668 -46.78 22.55 13.65
C GLU A 668 -47.81 21.97 12.66
N LEU A 669 -48.04 20.65 12.74
CA LEU A 669 -49.12 19.97 12.02
C LEU A 669 -50.45 20.26 12.75
N VAL A 670 -51.38 20.89 12.04
CA VAL A 670 -52.69 21.30 12.58
C VAL A 670 -53.79 20.53 11.85
N PHE A 671 -54.49 19.64 12.53
CA PHE A 671 -55.64 18.92 11.97
C PHE A 671 -56.92 19.75 12.09
N ALA A 672 -57.71 19.77 11.02
CA ALA A 672 -58.99 20.50 10.97
C ALA A 672 -59.94 20.12 12.13
N ASP A 673 -59.94 18.85 12.54
CA ASP A 673 -60.77 18.35 13.64
C ASP A 673 -60.28 18.76 15.03
N ASP A 674 -58.97 18.86 15.23
CA ASP A 674 -58.40 19.26 16.53
C ASP A 674 -58.65 20.77 16.76
N GLU A 675 -58.61 21.60 15.73
CA GLU A 675 -59.00 23.02 15.85
C GLU A 675 -60.50 23.22 16.04
N ARG A 676 -61.34 22.37 15.44
CA ARG A 676 -62.80 22.45 15.57
C ARG A 676 -63.25 22.19 17.01
N GLU A 677 -62.56 21.31 17.73
CA GLU A 677 -62.82 21.00 19.14
C GLU A 677 -62.18 22.01 20.10
N VAL A 678 -61.00 22.56 19.76
CA VAL A 678 -60.28 23.52 20.64
C VAL A 678 -60.81 24.95 20.49
N ASN A 679 -61.17 25.43 19.28
CA ASN A 679 -61.71 26.77 19.05
C ASN A 679 -62.58 26.87 17.77
N PRO A 680 -63.92 26.83 17.89
CA PRO A 680 -64.85 26.90 16.74
C PRO A 680 -64.78 28.20 15.92
N ALA A 681 -64.28 29.29 16.53
CA ALA A 681 -64.18 30.61 15.89
C ALA A 681 -62.93 30.76 15.01
N SER A 682 -61.78 30.20 15.43
CA SER A 682 -60.54 30.23 14.63
C SER A 682 -60.67 29.34 13.40
N PHE A 683 -61.34 28.20 13.53
CA PHE A 683 -61.62 27.30 12.40
C PHE A 683 -62.45 27.96 11.29
N LYS A 684 -63.49 28.73 11.64
CA LYS A 684 -64.27 29.52 10.66
C LYS A 684 -63.42 30.58 9.97
N PHE A 685 -62.55 31.25 10.71
CA PHE A 685 -61.61 32.21 10.15
C PHE A 685 -60.63 31.57 9.17
N LEU A 686 -60.11 30.39 9.52
CA LEU A 686 -59.16 29.65 8.70
C LEU A 686 -59.83 29.07 7.44
N GLN A 687 -61.08 28.60 7.53
CA GLN A 687 -61.91 28.24 6.37
C GLN A 687 -62.15 29.44 5.44
N MET A 688 -62.46 30.62 5.99
CA MET A 688 -62.64 31.85 5.20
C MET A 688 -61.32 32.28 4.53
N ALA A 689 -60.19 32.14 5.22
CA ALA A 689 -58.86 32.41 4.65
C ALA A 689 -58.50 31.43 3.53
N HIS A 690 -58.87 30.15 3.66
CA HIS A 690 -58.67 29.14 2.61
C HIS A 690 -59.59 29.38 1.39
N ALA A 691 -60.86 29.71 1.62
CA ALA A 691 -61.79 30.12 0.57
C ALA A 691 -61.28 31.37 -0.17
N TRP A 692 -60.67 32.32 0.55
CA TRP A 692 -60.03 33.48 -0.03
C TRP A 692 -58.79 33.11 -0.85
N LYS A 693 -57.89 32.25 -0.33
CA LYS A 693 -56.67 31.82 -1.02
C LYS A 693 -56.97 31.01 -2.29
N THR A 694 -57.94 30.10 -2.25
CA THR A 694 -58.40 29.32 -3.41
C THR A 694 -59.10 30.20 -4.46
N ALA A 695 -59.88 31.19 -4.02
CA ALA A 695 -60.45 32.21 -4.91
C ALA A 695 -59.38 33.11 -5.55
N HIS A 696 -58.29 33.42 -4.82
CA HIS A 696 -57.15 34.17 -5.35
C HIS A 696 -56.29 33.34 -6.31
N ALA A 697 -56.02 32.07 -6.00
CA ALA A 697 -55.28 31.15 -6.87
C ALA A 697 -56.02 30.91 -8.20
N LYS A 698 -57.37 30.87 -8.18
CA LYS A 698 -58.18 30.85 -9.42
C LYS A 698 -58.19 32.18 -10.19
N LYS A 699 -57.85 33.31 -9.55
CA LYS A 699 -57.82 34.64 -10.19
C LYS A 699 -56.47 35.02 -10.79
N THR A 700 -55.36 34.48 -10.29
CA THR A 700 -54.01 34.77 -10.81
C THR A 700 -53.47 33.59 -11.61
N GLY A 701 -53.93 33.43 -12.85
CA GLY A 701 -53.25 32.60 -13.84
C GLY A 701 -52.14 33.40 -14.54
N GLY A 702 -50.88 32.96 -14.39
CA GLY A 702 -49.75 33.28 -15.30
C GLY A 702 -48.77 34.42 -14.94
N THR A 703 -47.57 34.02 -14.46
CA THR A 703 -46.20 34.63 -14.64
C THR A 703 -45.84 36.05 -14.11
N THR A 704 -45.15 36.13 -12.95
CA THR A 704 -43.71 36.53 -12.68
C THR A 704 -43.41 38.03 -12.55
N ILE A 705 -42.57 38.60 -11.64
CA ILE A 705 -41.67 38.20 -10.53
C ILE A 705 -41.54 39.44 -9.61
N LEU A 706 -41.63 39.26 -8.29
CA LEU A 706 -40.75 39.95 -7.33
C LEU A 706 -40.64 39.09 -6.06
N SER A 707 -39.39 39.01 -5.62
CA SER A 707 -38.76 38.05 -4.72
C SER A 707 -39.28 38.02 -3.29
N GLY A 708 -39.22 36.84 -2.68
CA GLY A 708 -39.00 36.69 -1.24
C GLY A 708 -39.87 35.67 -0.52
N PHE A 709 -39.98 34.43 -1.01
CA PHE A 709 -40.29 33.23 -0.18
C PHE A 709 -40.16 31.98 -1.08
N THR A 710 -38.99 31.36 -1.09
CA THR A 710 -38.78 30.04 -1.71
C THR A 710 -39.12 28.95 -0.70
N ALA A 711 -39.99 28.03 -1.08
CA ALA A 711 -40.22 26.79 -0.34
C ALA A 711 -38.95 25.92 -0.44
N ALA A 712 -38.39 25.55 0.71
CA ALA A 712 -37.37 24.53 0.79
C ALA A 712 -38.04 23.16 0.62
N THR A 713 -37.75 22.51 -0.49
CA THR A 713 -37.91 21.06 -0.66
C THR A 713 -36.80 20.37 0.13
N LEU A 714 -37.17 19.70 1.21
CA LEU A 714 -36.33 18.67 1.82
C LEU A 714 -36.56 17.38 1.03
N GLU A 715 -35.77 17.17 -0.03
CA GLU A 715 -35.53 15.84 -0.55
C GLU A 715 -34.63 15.11 0.46
N SER A 716 -35.18 14.08 1.10
CA SER A 716 -34.36 13.02 1.66
C SER A 716 -33.75 12.24 0.51
N THR A 717 -32.43 12.26 0.45
CA THR A 717 -31.56 11.43 -0.39
C THR A 717 -32.04 9.98 -0.47
N GLY A 718 -32.55 9.59 -1.63
CA GLY A 718 -32.58 8.20 -2.08
C GLY A 718 -31.46 7.98 -3.10
N ALA A 719 -30.54 7.07 -2.81
CA ALA A 719 -29.67 6.47 -3.82
C ALA A 719 -30.04 4.97 -3.97
N PRO A 720 -29.86 4.38 -5.17
CA PRO A 720 -30.90 3.61 -5.82
C PRO A 720 -30.58 2.11 -5.97
N ALA A 721 -31.60 1.30 -6.29
CA ALA A 721 -31.42 -0.01 -6.91
C ALA A 721 -32.62 -0.34 -7.84
N PRO A 722 -32.41 -1.16 -8.89
CA PRO A 722 -33.03 -0.98 -10.21
C PRO A 722 -34.16 -1.97 -10.50
N SER A 723 -35.09 -1.58 -11.37
CA SER A 723 -36.05 -2.50 -12.00
C SER A 723 -35.60 -2.92 -13.41
N SER A 724 -35.93 -4.17 -13.69
CA SER A 724 -35.58 -5.03 -14.82
C SER A 724 -36.03 -4.59 -16.21
N LEU A 725 -35.15 -4.85 -17.19
CA LEU A 725 -35.37 -5.52 -18.48
C LEU A 725 -36.67 -5.24 -19.26
N ARG A 726 -36.50 -4.69 -20.48
CA ARG A 726 -36.89 -5.42 -21.71
C ARG A 726 -36.09 -4.97 -22.94
N SER A 727 -35.37 -5.94 -23.49
CA SER A 727 -34.94 -6.22 -24.88
C SER A 727 -35.15 -5.15 -25.97
N VAL A 728 -34.11 -4.87 -26.76
CA VAL A 728 -33.84 -5.49 -28.09
C VAL A 728 -32.57 -4.86 -28.69
N ASP A 729 -31.59 -5.73 -28.95
CA ASP A 729 -30.62 -5.78 -30.07
C ASP A 729 -29.80 -4.58 -30.57
N VAL A 730 -28.47 -4.85 -30.55
CA VAL A 730 -27.52 -4.77 -31.67
C VAL A 730 -26.53 -3.58 -31.76
N ARG A 731 -25.25 -4.00 -31.84
CA ARG A 731 -24.04 -3.41 -32.47
C ARG A 731 -23.14 -2.45 -31.69
N MET A 732 -21.96 -3.02 -31.41
CA MET A 732 -20.63 -2.61 -31.88
C MET A 732 -20.06 -1.22 -31.54
N GLU A 733 -18.82 -1.30 -31.06
CA GLU A 733 -17.67 -0.45 -31.37
C GLU A 733 -17.32 0.75 -30.46
N ALA A 734 -16.08 0.63 -29.99
CA ALA A 734 -14.99 1.61 -30.09
C ALA A 734 -14.94 2.80 -29.11
N GLU A 735 -13.88 2.70 -28.30
CA GLU A 735 -12.78 3.66 -28.19
C GLU A 735 -13.02 5.14 -27.85
N SER A 736 -12.10 5.55 -26.97
CA SER A 736 -11.38 6.83 -26.99
C SER A 736 -12.07 8.03 -26.34
N ASP A 737 -11.44 8.43 -25.22
CA ASP A 737 -10.64 9.64 -25.15
C ASP A 737 -11.40 10.96 -25.34
N HIS A 738 -11.42 11.78 -24.29
CA HIS A 738 -10.85 13.12 -24.36
C HIS A 738 -10.87 13.78 -22.98
N GLY A 739 -9.67 14.24 -22.59
CA GLY A 739 -9.46 15.12 -21.46
C GLY A 739 -9.83 16.58 -21.76
N SER A 740 -9.09 17.45 -21.10
CA SER A 740 -9.32 18.88 -20.90
C SER A 740 -10.45 19.17 -19.90
N GLY A 741 -10.29 20.03 -18.91
CA GLY A 741 -9.24 21.01 -18.69
C GLY A 741 -9.88 22.30 -18.17
N SER A 742 -9.40 22.78 -17.03
CA SER A 742 -9.27 24.19 -16.67
C SER A 742 -8.76 24.19 -15.22
N ASP A 743 -7.47 24.32 -14.91
CA ASP A 743 -6.47 25.30 -15.33
C ASP A 743 -6.53 26.61 -14.53
N VAL A 744 -5.32 27.02 -14.12
CA VAL A 744 -4.85 28.33 -13.59
C VAL A 744 -5.35 28.76 -12.19
N ALA A 745 -4.55 29.26 -11.24
CA ALA A 745 -3.24 29.93 -11.29
C ALA A 745 -2.54 29.86 -9.90
N SER A 746 -1.28 29.42 -9.75
CA SER A 746 0.01 30.14 -9.94
C SER A 746 0.41 31.09 -8.79
N SER A 747 1.48 30.74 -8.06
CA SER A 747 2.76 31.51 -8.03
C SER A 747 3.86 30.81 -7.19
N GLU A 748 4.83 30.24 -7.91
CA GLU A 748 6.29 30.28 -7.78
C GLU A 748 7.01 30.57 -6.45
N GLY A 749 8.16 29.89 -6.25
CA GLY A 749 9.35 30.50 -5.67
C GLY A 749 10.39 29.56 -5.03
N GLU A 750 11.34 29.08 -5.85
CA GLU A 750 12.65 28.42 -5.55
C GLU A 750 12.71 26.95 -5.12
#